data_AF-A0A0S8IL65-F1
#
_entry.id   AF-A0A0S8IL65-F1
#
_cell.length_a   1.000
_cell.length_b   1.000
_cell.length_c   1.000
_cell.angle_alpha   90.00
_cell.angle_beta   90.00
_cell.angle_gamma   90.00
#
_symmetry.space_group_name_H-M   'P 1'
#
loop_
_entity.id
_entity.type
_entity.pdbx_description
1 polymer ?
#
loop_
_entity_poly.entity_id
_entity_poly.type
_entity_poly.pdbx_seq_one_letter_code
_entity_poly.pdbx_strand_id
1 'polypeptide(L)'
;MRLKHILNLLIILFIWGNFAQADRKKILSVKRIEEQKPASSFKSDVSKRNLLELKREHPYGLPLLSKKASEPKKIKILGIRVQFQKEEPDDPTTTGNGQFDLRSYEEFFESERHIIDPAPRNHAYFEAHLRALANYWRVVSKGKVLLDSFDVYPKGEAAYTLPYTMSHYGSFDSAPDPDNFPIDQLDSLFRQSFRLASFVDSIDFFEYDSYVLFHAGSDRQHDLGSWGSDPTPSDLFAGFIMLGEPLLVGERPDTIWDGLIIPETNSQDNRITALNGEMAHEFGHQLGLLDLYSTENFMTQVGDFALMDNNAQNVGVELDSCFTYVSGVLPVQPCAWSMAYLGFIEPVEIKEKNTVKLFASELLTYGTQMVKVPINSQEYFLMENRQVDLDGRPIPELYRDSTSKVISGLSDVTPNNQREYDYLLPGSGILIWHVDEGVAYLDFDGDGWNNFSENQLQINPERRFLVLEEADGIIDFGGDYYTGFGLAEDMYYRGNNTSFTPYTYPNTKSNNKSNTHISITDIGFSDTVMSLTIKSDWYQPGWPQIAVPINQISPLVFGDVEKDGFPEIFALSGEFIYAWKNDGSGLIKNPDSVQIEGLNGEMDRFPLATFDVLNKETFGQPSLGDLDGDDALEVIVGTEDGYLYAWKTKDEDLNGKADMIPGFPIKVGSKVSMTPVIADFDEDSSGLEIYVGTEEGNLVLISSNGNQISAKNYYNEKIVGLATTDSSEINFLVSESAQEGHILRTDTEQSFTLPVSFNSYPVVGDLDRDESLDVIVVGGDGRIYAWDKELNLLPGFPVETYASKLSSPSLGDIDGDGHLE
;
A
#
# COMPACT_ATOMS: atom_id res chain seq x y z
N MET A 1 -25.31 20.21 49.50
CA MET A 1 -25.41 19.61 50.85
C MET A 1 -24.02 19.12 51.22
N ARG A 2 -23.32 19.80 52.17
CA ARG A 2 -21.88 19.68 52.60
C ARG A 2 -20.83 19.65 51.46
N LEU A 3 -20.07 20.68 51.07
CA LEU A 3 -19.53 21.94 51.62
C LEU A 3 -18.38 21.86 52.66
N LYS A 4 -17.30 22.57 52.30
CA LYS A 4 -16.20 23.23 53.07
C LYS A 4 -14.87 22.46 53.19
N HIS A 5 -13.82 22.84 52.45
CA HIS A 5 -12.94 24.06 52.53
C HIS A 5 -11.93 23.97 53.69
N ILE A 6 -10.66 24.40 53.58
CA ILE A 6 -10.17 25.80 53.52
C ILE A 6 -8.62 25.76 53.26
N LEU A 7 -8.10 26.29 52.14
CA LEU A 7 -7.31 27.57 51.92
C LEU A 7 -5.79 27.46 52.20
N ASN A 8 -4.83 28.12 51.50
CA ASN A 8 -4.73 29.33 50.62
C ASN A 8 -3.42 29.21 49.77
N LEU A 9 -3.24 29.59 48.48
CA LEU A 9 -3.36 30.88 47.72
C LEU A 9 -2.38 31.98 48.24
N LEU A 10 -1.54 32.72 47.47
CA LEU A 10 -1.67 33.37 46.14
C LEU A 10 -0.35 34.10 45.70
N ILE A 11 -0.26 34.44 44.39
CA ILE A 11 0.32 35.70 43.75
C ILE A 11 1.86 35.71 43.43
N ILE A 12 2.46 36.10 42.27
CA ILE A 12 2.22 36.90 41.01
C ILE A 12 3.43 36.61 40.04
N LEU A 13 3.34 36.31 38.72
CA LEU A 13 3.22 37.14 37.47
C LEU A 13 4.46 37.98 37.03
N PHE A 14 4.96 37.81 35.77
CA PHE A 14 5.65 38.74 34.80
C PHE A 14 6.52 37.91 33.80
N ILE A 15 6.20 37.71 32.49
CA ILE A 15 6.30 38.53 31.24
C ILE A 15 7.73 38.88 30.74
N TRP A 16 8.07 38.29 29.58
CA TRP A 16 8.93 38.66 28.42
C TRP A 16 10.41 39.08 28.59
N GLY A 17 11.27 38.52 27.72
CA GLY A 17 12.62 39.00 27.40
C GLY A 17 13.25 38.22 26.24
N ASN A 18 13.63 38.94 25.20
CA ASN A 18 13.91 38.49 23.84
C ASN A 18 15.43 38.65 23.50
N PHE A 19 15.91 37.92 22.49
CA PHE A 19 17.15 38.08 21.70
C PHE A 19 18.56 37.92 22.33
N ALA A 20 19.32 36.94 21.80
CA ALA A 20 20.67 37.13 21.24
C ALA A 20 21.03 35.98 20.26
N GLN A 21 21.77 36.35 19.22
CA GLN A 21 22.02 35.67 17.94
C GLN A 21 23.41 34.98 17.90
N ALA A 22 23.62 34.13 16.88
CA ALA A 22 24.88 33.51 16.39
C ALA A 22 25.36 32.25 17.15
N ASP A 23 25.83 31.15 16.55
CA ASP A 23 26.40 30.89 15.22
C ASP A 23 26.40 29.37 14.90
N ARG A 24 26.43 29.04 13.61
CA ARG A 24 26.41 27.67 13.04
C ARG A 24 27.46 26.72 13.64
N LYS A 25 27.06 25.52 14.09
CA LYS A 25 27.89 24.29 14.01
C LYS A 25 27.04 23.05 13.77
N LYS A 26 27.36 22.33 12.68
CA LYS A 26 27.01 20.93 12.39
C LYS A 26 27.06 20.10 13.68
N ILE A 27 25.94 19.47 14.06
CA ILE A 27 25.95 18.32 14.96
C ILE A 27 25.73 17.09 14.09
N LEU A 28 26.80 16.35 13.88
CA LEU A 28 26.79 14.97 13.42
C LEU A 28 25.99 14.15 14.46
N SER A 29 25.10 13.30 13.95
CA SER A 29 24.35 12.23 14.63
C SER A 29 24.90 11.83 16.01
N VAL A 30 24.08 11.98 17.05
CA VAL A 30 24.25 11.25 18.30
C VAL A 30 23.15 10.19 18.33
N LYS A 31 23.53 8.95 18.02
CA LYS A 31 22.69 7.78 18.26
C LYS A 31 22.36 7.72 19.74
N ARG A 32 21.06 7.66 20.07
CA ARG A 32 20.64 7.05 21.32
C ARG A 32 20.95 5.56 21.17
N ILE A 33 21.85 5.04 22.00
CA ILE A 33 21.86 3.60 22.28
C ILE A 33 20.58 3.41 23.07
N GLU A 34 19.54 2.92 22.41
CA GLU A 34 18.41 2.37 23.12
C GLU A 34 18.91 1.13 23.86
N GLU A 35 18.76 1.16 25.18
CA GLU A 35 18.73 -0.07 25.95
C GLU A 35 17.68 -0.95 25.29
N GLN A 36 18.11 -2.10 24.74
CA GLN A 36 17.18 -3.17 24.39
C GLN A 36 16.38 -3.47 25.65
N LYS A 37 15.11 -3.05 25.65
CA LYS A 37 14.13 -3.71 26.50
C LYS A 37 14.11 -5.18 26.08
N PRO A 38 14.04 -6.13 27.02
CA PRO A 38 13.66 -7.49 26.68
C PRO A 38 12.34 -7.42 25.92
N ALA A 39 12.29 -7.98 24.72
CA ALA A 39 11.05 -8.12 23.97
C ALA A 39 10.07 -8.94 24.81
N SER A 40 8.89 -8.38 25.02
CA SER A 40 7.75 -8.97 25.73
C SER A 40 7.02 -10.01 24.87
N SER A 41 6.62 -11.14 25.48
CA SER A 41 5.75 -12.21 24.93
C SER A 41 6.22 -12.90 23.63
N PHE A 42 5.89 -14.19 23.46
CA PHE A 42 6.07 -14.90 22.19
C PHE A 42 5.40 -14.16 21.04
N LYS A 43 6.20 -13.55 20.15
CA LYS A 43 5.75 -13.02 18.85
C LYS A 43 6.18 -14.03 17.78
N SER A 44 5.22 -14.54 17.00
CA SER A 44 5.48 -15.39 15.83
C SER A 44 6.39 -14.63 14.87
N ASP A 45 7.59 -15.14 14.59
CA ASP A 45 8.61 -14.46 13.78
C ASP A 45 8.60 -15.03 12.35
N VAL A 46 9.19 -14.31 11.39
CA VAL A 46 9.29 -14.78 10.00
C VAL A 46 10.71 -14.69 9.47
N SER A 47 11.11 -15.54 8.53
CA SER A 47 12.50 -15.51 8.08
C SER A 47 12.86 -14.17 7.45
N LYS A 48 13.90 -13.54 7.98
CA LYS A 48 14.53 -12.34 7.40
C LYS A 48 15.47 -12.70 6.23
N ARG A 49 15.62 -13.99 5.92
CA ARG A 49 16.47 -14.49 4.83
C ARG A 49 15.69 -14.50 3.52
N ASN A 50 16.27 -13.90 2.49
CA ASN A 50 15.70 -13.96 1.14
C ASN A 50 16.11 -15.25 0.41
N LEU A 51 15.60 -16.40 0.87
CA LEU A 51 15.93 -17.71 0.30
C LEU A 51 15.59 -17.81 -1.20
N LEU A 52 14.56 -17.10 -1.64
CA LEU A 52 14.13 -17.07 -3.04
C LEU A 52 14.92 -16.07 -3.90
N GLU A 53 15.81 -15.28 -3.31
CA GLU A 53 16.65 -14.27 -3.99
C GLU A 53 15.83 -13.24 -4.80
N LEU A 54 14.62 -12.93 -4.35
CA LEU A 54 13.71 -12.01 -5.01
C LEU A 54 14.13 -10.56 -4.77
N LYS A 55 14.08 -9.73 -5.81
CA LYS A 55 14.31 -8.28 -5.68
C LYS A 55 12.99 -7.57 -5.46
N ARG A 56 12.96 -6.58 -4.57
CA ARG A 56 11.78 -5.78 -4.23
C ARG A 56 12.17 -4.31 -4.08
N GLU A 57 11.23 -3.41 -4.28
CA GLU A 57 11.42 -1.98 -3.96
C GLU A 57 11.48 -1.75 -2.44
N HIS A 58 10.64 -2.47 -1.70
CA HIS A 58 10.61 -2.52 -0.24
C HIS A 58 10.31 -3.95 0.25
N PRO A 59 10.66 -4.31 1.50
CA PRO A 59 10.64 -5.70 1.97
C PRO A 59 9.29 -6.45 1.83
N TYR A 60 8.17 -5.74 2.02
CA TYR A 60 6.79 -6.28 1.95
C TYR A 60 6.12 -6.13 0.58
N GLY A 61 6.74 -5.41 -0.36
CA GLY A 61 6.17 -5.20 -1.69
C GLY A 61 6.26 -6.46 -2.53
N LEU A 62 5.42 -6.53 -3.57
CA LEU A 62 5.53 -7.59 -4.57
C LEU A 62 6.91 -7.55 -5.27
N PRO A 63 7.44 -8.71 -5.71
CA PRO A 63 8.77 -8.77 -6.28
C PRO A 63 8.84 -8.14 -7.68
N LEU A 64 9.97 -7.51 -7.99
CA LEU A 64 10.34 -7.06 -9.33
C LEU A 64 10.74 -8.28 -10.17
N LEU A 65 9.76 -8.90 -10.82
CA LEU A 65 9.98 -10.11 -11.61
C LEU A 65 10.64 -9.78 -12.95
N SER A 66 11.65 -10.58 -13.31
CA SER A 66 12.35 -10.46 -14.58
C SER A 66 11.56 -11.18 -15.68
N LYS A 67 11.50 -10.60 -16.89
CA LYS A 67 10.92 -11.25 -18.09
C LYS A 67 11.59 -12.60 -18.45
N LYS A 68 12.79 -12.88 -17.92
CA LYS A 68 13.48 -14.16 -18.11
C LYS A 68 13.07 -15.15 -17.02
N ALA A 69 12.69 -16.36 -17.44
CA ALA A 69 12.44 -17.48 -16.53
C ALA A 69 13.67 -17.72 -15.64
N SER A 70 13.46 -17.68 -14.32
CA SER A 70 14.46 -18.08 -13.33
C SER A 70 14.55 -19.60 -13.27
N GLU A 71 15.75 -20.10 -13.01
CA GLU A 71 15.93 -21.51 -12.64
C GLU A 71 15.20 -21.76 -11.30
N PRO A 72 14.63 -22.97 -11.09
CA PRO A 72 14.03 -23.33 -9.82
C PRO A 72 14.99 -23.13 -8.64
N LYS A 73 14.52 -22.51 -7.57
CA LYS A 73 15.27 -22.40 -6.31
C LYS A 73 15.27 -23.75 -5.61
N LYS A 74 16.46 -24.31 -5.44
CA LYS A 74 16.69 -25.51 -4.62
C LYS A 74 17.02 -25.08 -3.21
N ILE A 75 16.34 -25.67 -2.23
CA ILE A 75 16.57 -25.44 -0.80
C ILE A 75 16.84 -26.80 -0.17
N LYS A 76 17.99 -26.96 0.48
CA LYS A 76 18.36 -28.20 1.18
C LYS A 76 17.94 -28.11 2.65
N ILE A 77 17.22 -29.12 3.15
CA ILE A 77 16.69 -29.13 4.52
C ILE A 77 17.49 -30.10 5.42
N LEU A 78 17.88 -29.65 6.61
CA LEU A 78 18.40 -30.50 7.68
C LEU A 78 17.35 -30.69 8.77
N GLY A 79 16.85 -31.91 8.93
CA GLY A 79 16.05 -32.32 10.07
C GLY A 79 16.91 -32.98 11.16
N ILE A 80 16.67 -32.66 12.43
CA ILE A 80 17.21 -33.41 13.57
C ILE A 80 16.07 -33.95 14.43
N ARG A 81 16.21 -35.17 14.94
CA ARG A 81 15.24 -35.81 15.85
C ARG A 81 15.78 -35.80 17.27
N VAL A 82 15.01 -35.20 18.15
CA VAL A 82 15.38 -34.99 19.54
C VAL A 82 14.30 -35.51 20.48
N GLN A 83 14.73 -36.18 21.53
CA GLN A 83 13.90 -36.64 22.62
C GLN A 83 14.46 -36.15 23.95
N PHE A 84 13.69 -36.29 25.01
CA PHE A 84 13.99 -35.77 26.34
C PHE A 84 14.50 -36.86 27.27
N GLN A 85 14.81 -36.54 28.52
CA GLN A 85 14.98 -37.59 29.53
C GLN A 85 13.66 -38.32 29.73
N LYS A 86 13.70 -39.65 29.77
CA LYS A 86 12.51 -40.48 29.99
C LYS A 86 11.86 -40.16 31.33
N GLU A 87 10.55 -39.92 31.32
CA GLU A 87 9.75 -39.65 32.50
C GLU A 87 9.32 -40.97 33.18
N GLU A 88 9.71 -41.15 34.45
CA GLU A 88 9.40 -42.34 35.25
C GLU A 88 9.19 -41.95 36.73
N PRO A 89 7.93 -41.88 37.24
CA PRO A 89 6.69 -42.09 36.50
C PRO A 89 6.45 -41.00 35.45
N ASP A 90 5.54 -41.29 34.52
CA ASP A 90 5.09 -40.37 33.47
C ASP A 90 4.66 -39.01 34.05
N ASP A 91 5.07 -37.91 33.39
CA ASP A 91 4.70 -36.55 33.80
C ASP A 91 3.33 -36.22 33.19
N PRO A 92 2.26 -36.05 34.00
CA PRO A 92 0.92 -35.83 33.48
C PRO A 92 0.76 -34.45 32.84
N THR A 93 1.76 -33.56 32.91
CA THR A 93 1.71 -32.24 32.29
C THR A 93 2.20 -32.23 30.85
N THR A 94 2.60 -33.37 30.31
CA THR A 94 3.18 -33.53 28.97
C THR A 94 2.52 -34.69 28.22
N THR A 95 2.45 -34.61 26.90
CA THR A 95 1.99 -35.70 26.03
C THR A 95 3.14 -36.67 25.76
N GLY A 96 2.94 -37.94 26.14
CA GLY A 96 3.97 -38.97 26.08
C GLY A 96 4.92 -38.93 27.29
N ASN A 97 6.02 -39.70 27.23
CA ASN A 97 6.96 -39.87 28.35
C ASN A 97 8.34 -39.25 28.09
N GLY A 98 8.37 -38.24 27.23
CA GLY A 98 9.58 -37.59 26.74
C GLY A 98 10.40 -38.41 25.73
N GLN A 99 9.92 -39.55 25.24
CA GLN A 99 10.56 -40.35 24.17
C GLN A 99 9.66 -40.42 22.93
N PHE A 100 10.26 -40.56 21.75
CA PHE A 100 9.49 -40.83 20.52
C PHE A 100 8.70 -42.13 20.64
N ASP A 101 7.49 -42.14 20.09
CA ASP A 101 6.65 -43.33 20.06
C ASP A 101 7.16 -44.34 19.02
N LEU A 102 7.85 -45.37 19.50
CA LEU A 102 8.40 -46.45 18.69
C LEU A 102 7.57 -47.73 18.72
N ARG A 103 6.30 -47.67 19.14
CA ARG A 103 5.36 -48.79 19.02
C ARG A 103 5.29 -49.29 17.58
N SER A 104 5.01 -50.57 17.41
CA SER A 104 4.63 -51.09 16.09
C SER A 104 3.32 -50.45 15.62
N TYR A 105 3.10 -50.45 14.31
CA TYR A 105 1.86 -49.95 13.73
C TYR A 105 0.62 -50.62 14.32
N GLU A 106 0.69 -51.94 14.56
CA GLU A 106 -0.40 -52.71 15.14
C GLU A 106 -0.69 -52.32 16.60
N GLU A 107 0.36 -52.10 17.41
CA GLU A 107 0.23 -51.64 18.80
C GLU A 107 -0.35 -50.23 18.88
N PHE A 108 0.11 -49.33 18.01
CA PHE A 108 -0.45 -47.98 17.88
C PHE A 108 -1.92 -48.02 17.50
N PHE A 109 -2.29 -48.81 16.49
CA PHE A 109 -3.68 -48.90 16.07
C PHE A 109 -4.58 -49.51 17.15
N GLU A 110 -4.08 -50.46 17.93
CA GLU A 110 -4.84 -51.06 19.04
C GLU A 110 -5.13 -50.05 20.16
N SER A 111 -4.22 -49.11 20.44
CA SER A 111 -4.38 -48.06 21.45
C SER A 111 -5.13 -46.83 20.92
N GLU A 112 -4.66 -46.24 19.83
CA GLU A 112 -5.12 -44.93 19.34
C GLU A 112 -6.36 -45.03 18.45
N ARG A 113 -6.63 -46.21 17.88
CA ARG A 113 -7.80 -46.48 17.02
C ARG A 113 -7.87 -45.60 15.75
N HIS A 114 -6.76 -44.99 15.34
CA HIS A 114 -6.63 -44.29 14.05
C HIS A 114 -5.34 -44.68 13.31
N ILE A 115 -5.24 -44.24 12.06
CA ILE A 115 -4.18 -44.64 11.12
C ILE A 115 -3.45 -43.46 10.47
N ILE A 116 -3.89 -42.24 10.78
CA ILE A 116 -3.22 -40.99 10.42
C ILE A 116 -1.96 -40.89 11.23
N ASP A 117 -0.84 -40.58 10.56
CA ASP A 117 0.48 -40.41 11.13
C ASP A 117 0.67 -41.42 12.27
N PRO A 118 0.93 -42.71 12.00
CA PRO A 118 1.06 -43.72 13.05
C PRO A 118 2.51 -43.91 13.51
N ALA A 119 2.69 -44.57 14.66
CA ALA A 119 4.00 -45.10 15.09
C ALA A 119 4.49 -46.23 14.15
N PRO A 120 5.80 -46.49 14.04
CA PRO A 120 6.91 -45.88 14.80
C PRO A 120 7.38 -44.52 14.27
N ARG A 121 7.63 -43.56 15.17
CA ARG A 121 8.13 -42.19 14.88
C ARG A 121 9.64 -42.12 14.71
N ASN A 122 10.14 -42.90 13.77
CA ASN A 122 11.57 -43.04 13.54
C ASN A 122 12.07 -42.16 12.38
N HIS A 123 13.30 -42.40 11.96
CA HIS A 123 13.92 -41.68 10.83
C HIS A 123 13.05 -41.71 9.56
N ALA A 124 12.52 -42.88 9.19
CA ALA A 124 11.71 -43.03 7.97
C ALA A 124 10.39 -42.24 8.03
N TYR A 125 9.81 -42.07 9.22
CA TYR A 125 8.62 -41.25 9.44
C TYR A 125 8.86 -39.78 9.09
N PHE A 126 9.90 -39.16 9.66
CA PHE A 126 10.19 -37.76 9.41
C PHE A 126 10.71 -37.47 8.00
N GLU A 127 11.46 -38.41 7.37
CA GLU A 127 11.78 -38.26 5.95
C GLU A 127 10.53 -38.29 5.07
N ALA A 128 9.53 -39.10 5.40
CA ALA A 128 8.29 -39.16 4.63
C ALA A 128 7.49 -37.86 4.72
N HIS A 129 7.50 -37.21 5.89
CA HIS A 129 6.93 -35.88 6.07
C HIS A 129 7.69 -34.79 5.30
N LEU A 130 9.03 -34.81 5.29
CA LEU A 130 9.81 -33.91 4.44
C LEU A 130 9.57 -34.14 2.95
N ARG A 131 9.31 -35.39 2.52
CA ARG A 131 8.84 -35.68 1.15
C ARG A 131 7.45 -35.12 0.87
N ALA A 132 6.53 -35.20 1.84
CA ALA A 132 5.20 -34.60 1.73
C ALA A 132 5.29 -33.07 1.54
N LEU A 133 6.11 -32.42 2.37
CA LEU A 133 6.41 -30.98 2.28
C LEU A 133 7.02 -30.60 0.92
N ALA A 134 7.97 -31.40 0.43
CA ALA A 134 8.59 -31.20 -0.87
C ALA A 134 7.58 -31.28 -2.02
N ASN A 135 6.65 -32.24 -1.96
CA ASN A 135 5.58 -32.36 -2.94
C ASN A 135 4.65 -31.15 -2.93
N TYR A 136 4.20 -30.72 -1.76
CA TYR A 136 3.33 -29.56 -1.60
C TYR A 136 3.95 -28.31 -2.23
N TRP A 137 5.14 -27.90 -1.76
CA TRP A 137 5.80 -26.69 -2.25
C TRP A 137 6.19 -26.77 -3.73
N ARG A 138 6.50 -27.97 -4.25
CA ARG A 138 6.72 -28.16 -5.70
C ARG A 138 5.45 -27.89 -6.51
N VAL A 139 4.27 -28.30 -6.01
CA VAL A 139 3.00 -28.10 -6.70
C VAL A 139 2.59 -26.64 -6.67
N VAL A 140 2.47 -26.04 -5.47
CA VAL A 140 1.96 -24.67 -5.31
C VAL A 140 2.92 -23.63 -5.88
N SER A 141 4.24 -23.87 -5.85
CA SER A 141 5.23 -23.00 -6.53
C SER A 141 5.31 -23.21 -8.04
N LYS A 142 4.58 -24.19 -8.59
CA LYS A 142 4.67 -24.59 -10.01
C LYS A 142 6.09 -24.96 -10.42
N GLY A 143 6.80 -25.64 -9.53
CA GLY A 143 8.18 -26.08 -9.72
C GLY A 143 9.23 -24.97 -9.57
N LYS A 144 8.87 -23.78 -9.08
CA LYS A 144 9.83 -22.70 -8.80
C LYS A 144 10.63 -22.94 -7.51
N VAL A 145 10.09 -23.73 -6.57
CA VAL A 145 10.76 -24.15 -5.35
C VAL A 145 10.87 -25.68 -5.35
N LEU A 146 12.07 -26.18 -5.10
CA LEU A 146 12.38 -27.61 -5.04
C LEU A 146 13.05 -27.94 -3.71
N LEU A 147 12.43 -28.84 -2.94
CA LEU A 147 12.91 -29.33 -1.64
C LEU A 147 13.38 -30.79 -1.74
N ASP A 148 13.80 -31.23 -2.92
CA ASP A 148 14.10 -32.65 -3.21
C ASP A 148 15.36 -33.19 -2.49
N SER A 149 16.09 -32.33 -1.77
CA SER A 149 17.29 -32.69 -1.03
C SER A 149 17.10 -32.36 0.44
N PHE A 150 17.05 -33.39 1.28
CA PHE A 150 16.97 -33.23 2.72
C PHE A 150 17.68 -34.39 3.42
N ASP A 151 18.07 -34.16 4.67
CA ASP A 151 18.69 -35.15 5.52
C ASP A 151 18.05 -35.11 6.90
N VAL A 152 17.71 -36.28 7.46
CA VAL A 152 17.29 -36.39 8.86
C VAL A 152 18.39 -37.06 9.68
N TYR A 153 18.68 -36.52 10.86
CA TYR A 153 19.69 -37.00 11.80
C TYR A 153 19.07 -37.30 13.19
N PRO A 154 19.62 -38.25 13.98
CA PRO A 154 20.68 -39.18 13.61
C PRO A 154 20.24 -40.13 12.49
N LYS A 155 21.20 -40.62 11.69
CA LYS A 155 20.92 -41.54 10.57
C LYS A 155 20.41 -42.91 11.01
N GLY A 156 20.73 -43.33 12.24
CA GLY A 156 20.22 -44.57 12.85
C GLY A 156 18.82 -44.39 13.47
N GLU A 157 18.30 -45.45 14.10
CA GLU A 157 16.96 -45.41 14.72
C GLU A 157 16.90 -44.49 15.95
N ALA A 158 17.96 -44.46 16.77
CA ALA A 158 18.02 -43.65 17.98
C ALA A 158 17.94 -42.14 17.68
N ALA A 159 17.25 -41.39 18.54
CA ALA A 159 17.21 -39.93 18.52
C ALA A 159 18.26 -39.32 19.46
N TYR A 160 18.58 -38.04 19.30
CA TYR A 160 19.42 -37.33 20.27
C TYR A 160 18.64 -37.12 21.56
N THR A 161 19.22 -37.45 22.71
CA THR A 161 18.56 -37.30 24.01
C THR A 161 19.08 -36.06 24.74
N LEU A 162 18.21 -35.06 24.94
CA LEU A 162 18.52 -33.85 25.69
C LEU A 162 18.74 -34.14 27.18
N PRO A 163 19.48 -33.28 27.90
CA PRO A 163 19.81 -33.51 29.31
C PRO A 163 18.64 -33.36 30.29
N TYR A 164 17.50 -32.78 29.87
CA TYR A 164 16.34 -32.50 30.72
C TYR A 164 15.05 -33.16 30.18
N THR A 165 14.01 -33.23 31.02
CA THR A 165 12.66 -33.71 30.65
C THR A 165 11.95 -32.71 29.74
N MET A 166 10.85 -33.11 29.08
CA MET A 166 10.12 -32.20 28.18
C MET A 166 9.55 -31.01 28.97
N SER A 167 9.03 -31.26 30.17
CA SER A 167 8.50 -30.23 31.05
C SER A 167 9.49 -29.15 31.45
N HIS A 168 10.81 -29.42 31.42
CA HIS A 168 11.83 -28.39 31.62
C HIS A 168 11.78 -27.29 30.55
N TYR A 169 11.51 -27.67 29.30
CA TYR A 169 11.46 -26.75 28.17
C TYR A 169 10.05 -26.17 27.96
N GLY A 170 8.99 -26.88 28.36
CA GLY A 170 7.60 -26.45 28.12
C GLY A 170 6.85 -25.85 29.33
N SER A 171 7.39 -25.92 30.55
CA SER A 171 6.72 -25.40 31.76
C SER A 171 7.02 -23.93 32.06
N PHE A 172 5.97 -23.16 32.41
CA PHE A 172 6.07 -21.79 32.92
C PHE A 172 6.95 -21.67 34.17
N ASP A 173 6.93 -22.69 35.05
CA ASP A 173 7.67 -22.68 36.31
C ASP A 173 9.20 -22.82 36.10
N SER A 174 9.62 -23.20 34.89
CA SER A 174 11.02 -23.41 34.52
C SER A 174 11.67 -22.17 33.89
N ALA A 175 10.89 -21.12 33.60
CA ALA A 175 11.34 -19.91 32.91
C ALA A 175 12.20 -19.00 33.81
N PRO A 176 13.32 -18.45 33.32
CA PRO A 176 14.10 -17.44 34.05
C PRO A 176 13.33 -16.12 34.26
N ASP A 177 12.42 -15.79 33.34
CA ASP A 177 11.54 -14.62 33.36
C ASP A 177 10.08 -15.04 33.10
N PRO A 178 9.17 -14.93 34.08
CA PRO A 178 7.77 -15.30 33.91
C PRO A 178 7.02 -14.40 32.91
N ASP A 179 7.50 -13.19 32.63
CA ASP A 179 6.86 -12.22 31.72
C ASP A 179 7.27 -12.45 30.24
N ASN A 180 8.32 -13.25 29.99
CA ASN A 180 8.91 -13.52 28.67
C ASN A 180 8.86 -14.99 28.22
N PHE A 181 8.22 -15.85 29.01
CA PHE A 181 7.91 -17.21 28.61
C PHE A 181 6.80 -17.20 27.54
N PRO A 182 6.84 -18.04 26.47
CA PRO A 182 7.69 -19.23 26.21
C PRO A 182 8.95 -19.08 25.32
N ILE A 183 9.36 -17.87 24.88
CA ILE A 183 10.43 -17.72 23.87
C ILE A 183 11.78 -18.28 24.32
N ASP A 184 12.25 -17.91 25.52
CA ASP A 184 13.60 -18.25 25.99
C ASP A 184 13.83 -19.76 26.08
N GLN A 185 12.77 -20.52 26.39
CA GLN A 185 12.87 -21.96 26.55
C GLN A 185 12.81 -22.70 25.22
N LEU A 186 12.06 -22.18 24.23
CA LEU A 186 12.10 -22.67 22.85
C LEU A 186 13.45 -22.34 22.17
N ASP A 187 14.02 -21.15 22.40
CA ASP A 187 15.39 -20.81 21.97
C ASP A 187 16.41 -21.77 22.61
N SER A 188 16.30 -22.00 23.92
CA SER A 188 17.16 -22.94 24.64
C SER A 188 17.06 -24.37 24.11
N LEU A 189 15.83 -24.86 23.88
CA LEU A 189 15.54 -26.14 23.27
C LEU A 189 16.23 -26.27 21.90
N PHE A 190 16.01 -25.29 21.02
CA PHE A 190 16.56 -25.29 19.67
C PHE A 190 18.10 -25.28 19.69
N ARG A 191 18.70 -24.41 20.50
CA ARG A 191 20.16 -24.32 20.63
C ARG A 191 20.80 -25.58 21.18
N GLN A 192 20.22 -26.16 22.24
CA GLN A 192 20.76 -27.39 22.84
C GLN A 192 20.68 -28.56 21.87
N SER A 193 19.57 -28.66 21.13
CA SER A 193 19.31 -29.70 20.13
C SER A 193 20.37 -29.71 19.03
N PHE A 194 20.58 -28.58 18.35
CA PHE A 194 21.55 -28.49 17.26
C PHE A 194 23.01 -28.57 17.74
N ARG A 195 23.33 -28.08 18.95
CA ARG A 195 24.66 -28.29 19.55
C ARG A 195 24.92 -29.76 19.82
N LEU A 196 23.95 -30.47 20.38
CA LEU A 196 24.06 -31.89 20.65
C LEU A 196 24.26 -32.68 19.35
N ALA A 197 23.46 -32.38 18.32
CA ALA A 197 23.63 -32.98 16.99
C ALA A 197 25.04 -32.76 16.43
N SER A 198 25.56 -31.53 16.51
CA SER A 198 26.92 -31.17 16.05
C SER A 198 28.06 -31.86 16.82
N PHE A 199 27.80 -32.26 18.08
CA PHE A 199 28.78 -32.93 18.91
C PHE A 199 28.78 -34.46 18.69
N VAL A 200 27.61 -35.04 18.47
CA VAL A 200 27.43 -36.49 18.31
C VAL A 200 27.77 -36.92 16.88
N ASP A 201 27.30 -36.18 15.89
CA ASP A 201 27.51 -36.48 14.47
C ASP A 201 28.31 -35.36 13.79
N SER A 202 29.18 -35.74 12.85
CA SER A 202 29.92 -34.79 12.02
C SER A 202 29.05 -34.29 10.87
N ILE A 203 28.16 -33.33 11.16
CA ILE A 203 27.27 -32.68 10.19
C ILE A 203 27.95 -31.41 9.64
N ASP A 204 27.99 -31.25 8.32
CA ASP A 204 28.40 -30.00 7.66
C ASP A 204 27.16 -29.11 7.48
N PHE A 205 26.94 -28.17 8.40
CA PHE A 205 25.72 -27.35 8.41
C PHE A 205 25.69 -26.37 7.22
N PHE A 206 26.84 -25.99 6.66
CA PHE A 206 26.94 -25.10 5.50
C PHE A 206 26.26 -25.64 4.23
N GLU A 207 26.05 -26.96 4.12
CA GLU A 207 25.35 -27.53 2.96
C GLU A 207 23.83 -27.27 2.98
N TYR A 208 23.27 -26.83 4.10
CA TYR A 208 21.83 -26.73 4.31
C TYR A 208 21.34 -25.28 4.36
N ASP A 209 20.15 -25.07 3.81
CA ASP A 209 19.50 -23.76 3.73
C ASP A 209 18.43 -23.60 4.81
N SER A 210 17.80 -24.69 5.27
CA SER A 210 16.72 -24.69 6.27
C SER A 210 16.92 -25.79 7.31
N TYR A 211 16.53 -25.51 8.55
CA TYR A 211 16.79 -26.34 9.72
C TYR A 211 15.48 -26.67 10.44
N VAL A 212 15.23 -27.96 10.67
CA VAL A 212 14.01 -28.45 11.31
C VAL A 212 14.37 -29.28 12.54
N LEU A 213 13.83 -28.90 13.69
CA LEU A 213 13.88 -29.67 14.93
C LEU A 213 12.60 -30.48 15.06
N PHE A 214 12.71 -31.80 14.92
CA PHE A 214 11.66 -32.73 15.29
C PHE A 214 11.82 -33.14 16.76
N HIS A 215 10.81 -32.94 17.58
CA HIS A 215 10.84 -33.34 19.00
C HIS A 215 9.80 -34.42 19.33
N ALA A 216 10.10 -35.25 20.34
CA ALA A 216 9.11 -36.17 20.92
C ALA A 216 8.00 -35.40 21.65
N GLY A 217 6.82 -35.99 21.80
CA GLY A 217 5.64 -35.34 22.37
C GLY A 217 4.78 -34.60 21.34
N SER A 218 3.74 -33.94 21.83
CA SER A 218 2.73 -33.27 20.99
C SER A 218 2.90 -31.75 20.98
N ASP A 219 2.26 -31.08 20.02
CA ASP A 219 2.19 -29.62 19.99
C ASP A 219 1.18 -29.08 21.02
N ARG A 220 1.56 -28.03 21.72
CA ARG A 220 0.72 -27.38 22.71
C ARG A 220 -0.48 -26.61 22.13
N GLN A 221 -0.41 -26.09 20.90
CA GLN A 221 -1.56 -25.41 20.29
C GLN A 221 -2.72 -26.37 20.01
N HIS A 222 -2.43 -27.67 19.98
CA HIS A 222 -3.40 -28.74 19.85
C HIS A 222 -3.88 -29.32 21.21
N ASP A 223 -3.36 -28.86 22.36
CA ASP A 223 -3.88 -29.18 23.71
C ASP A 223 -5.16 -28.36 23.95
N LEU A 224 -6.30 -28.96 23.62
CA LEU A 224 -7.63 -28.40 23.87
C LEU A 224 -8.24 -28.97 25.16
N GLY A 225 -7.47 -29.79 25.88
CA GLY A 225 -7.77 -30.43 27.16
C GLY A 225 -8.07 -29.47 28.31
N SER A 226 -7.96 -28.16 28.10
CA SER A 226 -8.46 -27.11 29.03
C SER A 226 -9.95 -27.27 29.39
N TRP A 227 -10.73 -28.03 28.62
CA TRP A 227 -12.13 -28.39 28.90
C TRP A 227 -12.32 -29.86 29.34
N GLY A 228 -11.23 -30.64 29.43
CA GLY A 228 -11.15 -32.05 29.83
C GLY A 228 -10.54 -32.25 31.22
N SER A 229 -10.19 -33.49 31.57
CA SER A 229 -9.65 -33.87 32.90
C SER A 229 -8.12 -33.88 32.99
N ASP A 230 -7.39 -33.87 31.87
CA ASP A 230 -5.95 -34.14 31.81
C ASP A 230 -5.22 -33.23 30.79
N PRO A 231 -5.17 -31.89 30.99
CA PRO A 231 -4.42 -30.99 30.11
C PRO A 231 -2.91 -31.24 30.20
N THR A 232 -2.19 -31.04 29.10
CA THR A 232 -0.73 -31.20 28.98
C THR A 232 -0.05 -29.84 28.78
N PRO A 233 -0.13 -28.92 29.78
CA PRO A 233 0.30 -27.53 29.63
C PRO A 233 1.81 -27.35 29.48
N SER A 234 2.59 -28.42 29.64
CA SER A 234 4.05 -28.43 29.45
C SER A 234 4.45 -29.00 28.08
N ASP A 235 3.50 -29.27 27.17
CA ASP A 235 3.80 -29.50 25.76
C ASP A 235 4.47 -28.27 25.13
N LEU A 236 5.17 -28.50 24.01
CA LEU A 236 5.95 -27.47 23.34
C LEU A 236 5.13 -26.85 22.22
N PHE A 237 5.29 -25.55 22.00
CA PHE A 237 4.71 -24.89 20.82
C PHE A 237 5.48 -25.33 19.58
N ALA A 238 4.77 -25.85 18.59
CA ALA A 238 5.25 -25.88 17.22
C ALA A 238 5.39 -24.45 16.69
N GLY A 239 6.29 -24.24 15.73
CA GLY A 239 6.43 -22.93 15.11
C GLY A 239 7.77 -22.66 14.46
N PHE A 240 7.81 -21.57 13.71
CA PHE A 240 9.01 -20.95 13.20
C PHE A 240 9.68 -20.12 14.30
N ILE A 241 10.99 -20.31 14.46
CA ILE A 241 11.79 -19.57 15.44
C ILE A 241 12.88 -18.76 14.74
N MET A 242 13.02 -17.49 15.15
CA MET A 242 14.18 -16.67 14.85
C MET A 242 15.05 -16.52 16.10
N LEU A 243 16.35 -16.72 15.94
CA LEU A 243 17.32 -16.58 17.01
C LEU A 243 17.80 -15.13 17.06
N GLY A 244 17.73 -14.50 18.23
CA GLY A 244 18.22 -13.13 18.43
C GLY A 244 19.73 -12.97 18.18
N GLU A 245 20.49 -14.06 18.33
CA GLU A 245 21.90 -14.17 17.96
C GLU A 245 22.15 -15.53 17.29
N PRO A 246 23.07 -15.61 16.32
CA PRO A 246 23.24 -16.81 15.53
C PRO A 246 23.75 -17.96 16.40
N LEU A 247 23.19 -19.14 16.19
CA LEU A 247 23.68 -20.37 16.78
C LEU A 247 24.91 -20.86 16.01
N LEU A 248 26.04 -20.91 16.72
CA LEU A 248 27.31 -21.46 16.23
C LEU A 248 27.36 -22.98 16.45
N VAL A 249 27.45 -23.73 15.36
CA VAL A 249 27.57 -25.20 15.35
C VAL A 249 28.62 -25.65 14.31
N GLY A 250 29.24 -26.82 14.52
CA GLY A 250 30.22 -27.41 13.60
C GLY A 250 31.69 -27.03 13.86
N GLU A 251 32.61 -27.61 13.07
CA GLU A 251 34.06 -27.31 13.10
C GLU A 251 34.40 -25.97 12.44
N ARG A 252 33.53 -25.49 11.56
CA ARG A 252 33.50 -24.12 11.06
C ARG A 252 32.39 -23.39 11.82
N PRO A 253 32.54 -22.11 12.17
CA PRO A 253 31.46 -21.35 12.79
C PRO A 253 30.33 -21.15 11.76
N ASP A 254 29.45 -22.13 11.65
CA ASP A 254 28.23 -22.03 10.85
C ASP A 254 27.19 -21.28 11.69
N THR A 255 26.44 -20.38 11.05
CA THR A 255 25.47 -19.51 11.73
C THR A 255 24.06 -19.91 11.34
N ILE A 256 23.40 -20.68 12.22
CA ILE A 256 21.95 -20.91 12.14
C ILE A 256 21.27 -19.70 12.75
N TRP A 257 20.39 -19.05 11.99
CA TRP A 257 19.65 -17.86 12.43
C TRP A 257 18.18 -18.14 12.71
N ASP A 258 17.62 -19.13 12.04
CA ASP A 258 16.22 -19.47 12.12
C ASP A 258 16.00 -20.95 11.78
N GLY A 259 14.82 -21.46 12.11
CA GLY A 259 14.41 -22.83 11.81
C GLY A 259 12.99 -23.12 12.29
N LEU A 260 12.57 -24.37 12.10
CA LEU A 260 11.24 -24.85 12.48
C LEU A 260 11.35 -25.77 13.70
N ILE A 261 10.38 -25.71 14.60
CA ILE A 261 10.16 -26.65 15.69
C ILE A 261 8.87 -27.40 15.40
N ILE A 262 8.97 -28.72 15.22
CA ILE A 262 7.85 -29.58 14.80
C ILE A 262 7.77 -30.78 15.77
N PRO A 263 6.60 -31.12 16.32
CA PRO A 263 6.43 -32.27 17.20
C PRO A 263 6.44 -33.61 16.43
N GLU A 264 6.32 -34.72 17.15
CA GLU A 264 6.16 -36.03 16.51
C GLU A 264 4.71 -36.28 16.04
N THR A 265 3.76 -35.56 16.63
CA THR A 265 2.32 -35.67 16.37
C THR A 265 1.59 -34.39 16.79
N ASN A 266 0.49 -34.07 16.09
CA ASN A 266 -0.51 -33.07 16.53
C ASN A 266 -1.80 -33.74 17.02
N SER A 267 -1.87 -35.08 16.96
CA SER A 267 -3.02 -35.84 17.43
C SER A 267 -2.94 -36.00 18.95
N GLN A 268 -3.89 -35.38 19.65
CA GLN A 268 -4.10 -35.46 21.09
C GLN A 268 -5.57 -35.16 21.42
N ASP A 269 -6.01 -35.38 22.67
CA ASP A 269 -7.38 -35.07 23.12
C ASP A 269 -8.52 -35.69 22.29
N ASN A 270 -8.28 -36.86 21.69
CA ASN A 270 -9.17 -37.51 20.69
C ASN A 270 -9.40 -36.70 19.41
N ARG A 271 -8.60 -35.67 19.14
CA ARG A 271 -8.54 -34.98 17.86
C ARG A 271 -7.39 -35.54 17.04
N ILE A 272 -7.70 -35.96 15.82
CA ILE A 272 -6.72 -36.54 14.91
C ILE A 272 -6.29 -35.44 13.94
N THR A 273 -5.00 -35.13 13.93
CA THR A 273 -4.40 -34.08 13.10
C THR A 273 -3.12 -34.61 12.47
N ALA A 274 -2.98 -34.38 11.16
CA ALA A 274 -1.75 -34.69 10.42
C ALA A 274 -0.77 -33.52 10.47
N LEU A 275 0.54 -33.82 10.47
CA LEU A 275 1.60 -32.78 10.51
C LEU A 275 1.71 -31.96 9.22
N ASN A 276 1.17 -32.44 8.09
CA ASN A 276 1.39 -31.84 6.77
C ASN A 276 1.01 -30.36 6.70
N GLY A 277 -0.15 -29.98 7.25
CA GLY A 277 -0.66 -28.60 7.22
C GLY A 277 0.25 -27.64 7.98
N GLU A 278 0.62 -28.00 9.20
CA GLU A 278 1.54 -27.24 10.04
C GLU A 278 2.91 -27.11 9.39
N MET A 279 3.51 -28.21 8.90
CA MET A 279 4.80 -28.14 8.21
C MET A 279 4.75 -27.25 6.96
N ALA A 280 3.63 -27.24 6.23
CA ALA A 280 3.44 -26.35 5.09
C ALA A 280 3.38 -24.88 5.54
N HIS A 281 2.61 -24.57 6.58
CA HIS A 281 2.49 -23.23 7.17
C HIS A 281 3.84 -22.71 7.68
N GLU A 282 4.54 -23.49 8.51
CA GLU A 282 5.83 -23.09 9.11
C GLU A 282 6.92 -22.92 8.06
N PHE A 283 6.91 -23.73 7.00
CA PHE A 283 7.82 -23.53 5.88
C PHE A 283 7.46 -22.29 5.06
N GLY A 284 6.20 -21.83 5.11
CA GLY A 284 5.79 -20.53 4.59
C GLY A 284 6.55 -19.38 5.25
N HIS A 285 6.67 -19.39 6.59
CA HIS A 285 7.51 -18.44 7.33
C HIS A 285 8.99 -18.55 6.95
N GLN A 286 9.49 -19.77 6.71
CA GLN A 286 10.85 -19.97 6.21
C GLN A 286 11.10 -19.28 4.85
N LEU A 287 10.07 -19.19 4.00
CA LEU A 287 10.11 -18.46 2.72
C LEU A 287 9.83 -16.95 2.86
N GLY A 288 9.49 -16.48 4.06
CA GLY A 288 9.25 -15.08 4.40
C GLY A 288 7.78 -14.65 4.33
N LEU A 289 6.83 -15.59 4.32
CA LEU A 289 5.40 -15.27 4.50
C LEU A 289 5.09 -14.95 5.96
N LEU A 290 4.10 -14.09 6.15
CA LEU A 290 3.59 -13.66 7.45
C LEU A 290 2.25 -14.32 7.74
N ASP A 291 1.93 -14.38 9.02
CA ASP A 291 0.61 -14.77 9.49
C ASP A 291 -0.44 -13.79 8.97
N LEU A 292 -1.50 -14.36 8.44
CA LEU A 292 -2.66 -13.64 7.92
C LEU A 292 -3.86 -13.74 8.85
N TYR A 293 -3.79 -14.53 9.93
CA TYR A 293 -4.67 -14.40 11.11
C TYR A 293 -4.22 -13.24 12.01
N SER A 294 -5.03 -12.86 13.00
CA SER A 294 -4.62 -11.86 13.99
C SER A 294 -3.67 -12.49 15.01
N THR A 295 -2.40 -12.12 14.98
CA THR A 295 -1.39 -12.62 15.93
C THR A 295 -1.59 -12.14 17.37
N GLU A 296 -2.53 -11.20 17.61
CA GLU A 296 -2.91 -10.76 18.96
C GLU A 296 -3.84 -11.77 19.65
N ASN A 297 -4.76 -12.39 18.91
CA ASN A 297 -5.82 -13.23 19.48
C ASN A 297 -6.02 -14.58 18.76
N PHE A 298 -5.20 -14.88 17.77
CA PHE A 298 -5.21 -16.10 16.94
C PHE A 298 -6.51 -16.34 16.15
N MET A 299 -7.34 -15.30 15.98
CA MET A 299 -8.57 -15.40 15.20
C MET A 299 -8.30 -15.21 13.71
N THR A 300 -9.03 -15.97 12.88
CA THR A 300 -8.92 -15.87 11.41
C THR A 300 -9.35 -14.49 10.91
N GLN A 301 -8.70 -14.01 9.85
CA GLN A 301 -8.97 -12.69 9.26
C GLN A 301 -9.27 -12.79 7.76
N VAL A 302 -8.93 -13.91 7.13
CA VAL A 302 -9.19 -14.25 5.73
C VAL A 302 -9.69 -15.68 5.52
N GLY A 303 -9.95 -16.44 6.60
CA GLY A 303 -10.64 -17.72 6.56
C GLY A 303 -9.83 -18.89 5.98
N ASP A 304 -10.55 -19.90 5.51
CA ASP A 304 -10.04 -21.14 4.89
C ASP A 304 -9.36 -20.91 3.53
N PHE A 305 -9.34 -19.68 3.04
CA PHE A 305 -8.84 -19.33 1.71
C PHE A 305 -7.32 -19.14 1.64
N ALA A 306 -6.62 -19.19 2.78
CA ALA A 306 -5.20 -18.88 2.87
C ALA A 306 -4.40 -19.83 3.78
N LEU A 307 -3.30 -20.39 3.24
CA LEU A 307 -2.34 -21.21 4.00
C LEU A 307 -1.84 -20.52 5.29
N MET A 308 -1.58 -19.22 5.23
CA MET A 308 -1.03 -18.46 6.36
C MET A 308 -2.11 -17.94 7.32
N ASP A 309 -3.35 -18.36 7.16
CA ASP A 309 -4.44 -18.12 8.09
C ASP A 309 -4.96 -19.48 8.59
N ASN A 310 -6.22 -19.83 8.32
CA ASN A 310 -6.75 -21.13 8.68
C ASN A 310 -6.49 -22.16 7.57
N ASN A 311 -5.54 -23.08 7.80
CA ASN A 311 -5.15 -24.09 6.80
C ASN A 311 -5.47 -25.54 7.20
N ALA A 312 -6.01 -25.76 8.40
CA ALA A 312 -6.19 -27.09 9.00
C ALA A 312 -7.64 -27.61 8.85
N GLN A 313 -8.20 -27.50 7.64
CA GLN A 313 -9.57 -27.95 7.36
C GLN A 313 -9.75 -29.45 7.67
N ASN A 314 -10.92 -29.81 8.22
CA ASN A 314 -11.26 -31.18 8.56
C ASN A 314 -11.71 -31.94 7.31
N VAL A 315 -11.10 -33.09 7.06
CA VAL A 315 -11.46 -33.98 5.96
C VAL A 315 -11.72 -35.39 6.45
N GLY A 316 -12.70 -36.07 5.85
CA GLY A 316 -12.90 -37.51 6.03
C GLY A 316 -11.91 -38.29 5.18
N VAL A 317 -11.05 -39.09 5.81
CA VAL A 317 -10.06 -39.93 5.12
C VAL A 317 -10.45 -41.39 5.30
N GLU A 318 -10.62 -42.08 4.17
CA GLU A 318 -10.80 -43.53 4.15
C GLU A 318 -9.49 -44.20 3.71
N LEU A 319 -8.89 -44.97 4.61
CA LEU A 319 -7.65 -45.72 4.36
C LEU A 319 -7.79 -47.11 5.00
N ASP A 320 -7.41 -48.16 4.27
CA ASP A 320 -7.47 -49.55 4.75
C ASP A 320 -8.86 -49.98 5.30
N SER A 321 -9.95 -49.47 4.72
CA SER A 321 -11.35 -49.66 5.19
C SER A 321 -11.66 -49.03 6.56
N CYS A 322 -10.78 -48.17 7.07
CA CYS A 322 -11.00 -47.33 8.24
C CYS A 322 -11.34 -45.91 7.77
N PHE A 323 -12.43 -45.36 8.29
CA PHE A 323 -12.82 -43.97 8.05
C PHE A 323 -12.53 -43.14 9.29
N THR A 324 -11.84 -42.02 9.13
CA THR A 324 -11.55 -41.08 10.22
C THR A 324 -11.68 -39.64 9.76
N TYR A 325 -12.10 -38.75 10.66
CA TYR A 325 -11.98 -37.31 10.46
C TYR A 325 -10.60 -36.86 10.88
N VAL A 326 -9.98 -36.00 10.09
CA VAL A 326 -8.61 -35.54 10.34
C VAL A 326 -8.44 -34.09 9.88
N SER A 327 -7.76 -33.28 10.70
CA SER A 327 -7.32 -31.92 10.32
C SER A 327 -5.96 -31.96 9.63
N GLY A 328 -5.69 -31.06 8.69
CA GLY A 328 -4.32 -30.76 8.23
C GLY A 328 -3.69 -31.76 7.25
N VAL A 329 -4.45 -32.71 6.68
CA VAL A 329 -3.92 -33.66 5.67
C VAL A 329 -3.61 -32.99 4.34
N LEU A 330 -4.49 -32.07 3.92
CA LEU A 330 -4.39 -31.32 2.66
C LEU A 330 -4.33 -29.82 2.99
N PRO A 331 -3.12 -29.24 3.12
CA PRO A 331 -2.99 -27.79 3.22
C PRO A 331 -3.52 -27.11 1.96
N VAL A 332 -4.32 -26.07 2.14
CA VAL A 332 -4.83 -25.23 1.05
C VAL A 332 -3.70 -24.55 0.27
N GLN A 333 -3.90 -24.22 -1.00
CA GLN A 333 -2.94 -23.38 -1.74
C GLN A 333 -2.77 -22.01 -1.04
N PRO A 334 -1.56 -21.40 -1.03
CA PRO A 334 -1.40 -20.02 -0.59
C PRO A 334 -2.29 -19.07 -1.40
N CYS A 335 -2.85 -18.05 -0.74
CA CYS A 335 -3.73 -17.05 -1.37
C CYS A 335 -3.00 -16.18 -2.40
N ALA A 336 -3.77 -15.37 -3.15
CA ALA A 336 -3.24 -14.51 -4.21
C ALA A 336 -2.02 -13.67 -3.76
N TRP A 337 -2.13 -12.99 -2.62
CA TRP A 337 -1.04 -12.17 -2.13
C TRP A 337 0.21 -13.00 -1.82
N SER A 338 0.09 -14.11 -1.08
CA SER A 338 1.22 -14.99 -0.75
C SER A 338 1.90 -15.56 -2.00
N MET A 339 1.12 -15.98 -3.00
CA MET A 339 1.63 -16.47 -4.28
C MET A 339 2.36 -15.38 -5.08
N ALA A 340 1.83 -14.16 -5.09
CA ALA A 340 2.47 -13.01 -5.74
C ALA A 340 3.74 -12.60 -5.00
N TYR A 341 3.66 -12.51 -3.68
CA TYR A 341 4.77 -12.14 -2.81
C TYR A 341 5.94 -13.11 -2.96
N LEU A 342 5.71 -14.42 -2.99
CA LEU A 342 6.74 -15.43 -3.25
C LEU A 342 7.19 -15.52 -4.72
N GLY A 343 6.63 -14.69 -5.61
CA GLY A 343 6.98 -14.68 -7.04
C GLY A 343 6.52 -15.95 -7.79
N PHE A 344 5.56 -16.68 -7.24
CA PHE A 344 5.03 -17.91 -7.85
C PHE A 344 4.08 -17.61 -9.00
N ILE A 345 3.26 -16.56 -8.87
CA ILE A 345 2.43 -16.02 -9.94
C ILE A 345 2.72 -14.52 -10.05
N GLU A 346 3.00 -14.04 -11.26
CA GLU A 346 3.14 -12.60 -11.53
C GLU A 346 1.75 -12.01 -11.79
N PRO A 347 1.28 -11.03 -10.99
CA PRO A 347 0.02 -10.36 -11.25
C PRO A 347 0.12 -9.53 -12.53
N VAL A 348 -0.88 -9.64 -13.40
CA VAL A 348 -1.02 -8.73 -14.54
C VAL A 348 -1.73 -7.47 -14.06
N GLU A 349 -1.04 -6.34 -14.07
CA GLU A 349 -1.65 -5.05 -13.74
C GLU A 349 -2.63 -4.62 -14.84
N ILE A 350 -3.88 -4.35 -14.46
CA ILE A 350 -4.95 -3.94 -15.38
C ILE A 350 -5.71 -2.77 -14.74
N LYS A 351 -5.68 -1.61 -15.40
CA LYS A 351 -6.49 -0.44 -15.00
C LYS A 351 -7.88 -0.46 -15.62
N GLU A 352 -7.96 -0.85 -16.89
CA GLU A 352 -9.22 -1.02 -17.62
C GLU A 352 -9.07 -2.12 -18.67
N LYS A 353 -10.08 -2.99 -18.78
CA LYS A 353 -10.19 -3.99 -19.83
C LYS A 353 -11.62 -4.54 -19.93
N ASN A 354 -12.18 -4.47 -21.14
CA ASN A 354 -13.54 -4.95 -21.45
C ASN A 354 -13.73 -6.46 -21.27
N THR A 355 -12.67 -7.27 -21.34
CA THR A 355 -12.75 -8.71 -21.08
C THR A 355 -11.40 -9.23 -20.63
N VAL A 356 -11.30 -9.61 -19.36
CA VAL A 356 -10.19 -10.37 -18.80
C VAL A 356 -10.58 -11.83 -18.76
N LYS A 357 -9.68 -12.72 -19.21
CA LYS A 357 -9.82 -14.17 -19.00
C LYS A 357 -8.90 -14.56 -17.86
N LEU A 358 -9.48 -14.99 -16.76
CA LEU A 358 -8.78 -15.35 -15.53
C LEU A 358 -8.78 -16.87 -15.37
N PHE A 359 -7.63 -17.48 -15.62
CA PHE A 359 -7.42 -18.92 -15.49
C PHE A 359 -7.27 -19.28 -14.01
N ALA A 360 -7.78 -20.46 -13.63
CA ALA A 360 -7.66 -20.96 -12.26
C ALA A 360 -6.19 -20.99 -11.79
N SER A 361 -5.95 -20.61 -10.54
CA SER A 361 -4.62 -20.41 -9.94
C SER A 361 -3.74 -21.66 -10.03
N GLU A 362 -4.31 -22.83 -9.79
CA GLU A 362 -3.61 -24.12 -9.74
C GLU A 362 -3.21 -24.65 -11.15
N LEU A 363 -3.79 -24.12 -12.24
CA LEU A 363 -3.46 -24.58 -13.60
C LEU A 363 -1.99 -24.31 -13.96
N LEU A 364 -1.39 -25.23 -14.71
CA LEU A 364 -0.13 -25.01 -15.42
C LEU A 364 -0.41 -24.37 -16.77
N THR A 365 -0.41 -23.04 -16.80
CA THR A 365 -0.70 -22.27 -18.01
C THR A 365 0.16 -21.01 -18.08
N TYR A 366 0.27 -20.44 -19.27
CA TYR A 366 0.81 -19.11 -19.51
C TYR A 366 -0.29 -18.03 -19.56
N GLY A 367 -1.55 -18.41 -19.36
CA GLY A 367 -2.67 -17.48 -19.28
C GLY A 367 -2.60 -16.59 -18.04
N THR A 368 -3.38 -15.51 -18.01
CA THR A 368 -3.50 -14.64 -16.84
C THR A 368 -4.17 -15.41 -15.70
N GLN A 369 -3.42 -15.65 -14.62
CA GLN A 369 -3.92 -16.36 -13.42
C GLN A 369 -4.16 -15.44 -12.23
N MET A 370 -3.62 -14.22 -12.31
CA MET A 370 -3.79 -13.21 -11.28
C MET A 370 -3.82 -11.83 -11.92
N VAL A 371 -4.71 -10.99 -11.43
CA VAL A 371 -4.87 -9.61 -11.89
C VAL A 371 -4.65 -8.69 -10.70
N LYS A 372 -3.89 -7.61 -10.91
CA LYS A 372 -3.75 -6.50 -9.98
C LYS A 372 -4.49 -5.29 -10.53
N VAL A 373 -5.40 -4.70 -9.77
CA VAL A 373 -6.07 -3.44 -10.11
C VAL A 373 -5.62 -2.38 -9.10
N PRO A 374 -4.76 -1.44 -9.50
CA PRO A 374 -4.23 -0.44 -8.58
C PRO A 374 -5.32 0.55 -8.18
N ILE A 375 -5.40 0.86 -6.87
CA ILE A 375 -6.22 1.95 -6.34
C ILE A 375 -5.34 3.19 -6.19
N ASN A 376 -4.19 3.05 -5.52
CA ASN A 376 -3.15 4.07 -5.39
C ASN A 376 -1.77 3.41 -5.24
N SER A 377 -0.76 4.13 -4.76
CA SER A 377 0.60 3.59 -4.61
C SER A 377 0.77 2.55 -3.49
N GLN A 378 -0.23 2.40 -2.60
CA GLN A 378 -0.19 1.49 -1.46
C GLN A 378 -1.38 0.51 -1.44
N GLU A 379 -2.49 0.86 -2.08
CA GLU A 379 -3.71 0.06 -2.09
C GLU A 379 -4.01 -0.51 -3.49
N TYR A 380 -4.45 -1.76 -3.55
CA TYR A 380 -4.85 -2.42 -4.79
C TYR A 380 -5.74 -3.64 -4.52
N PHE A 381 -6.48 -4.06 -5.55
CA PHE A 381 -7.17 -5.35 -5.56
C PHE A 381 -6.32 -6.41 -6.27
N LEU A 382 -6.20 -7.59 -5.67
CA LEU A 382 -5.74 -8.81 -6.35
C LEU A 382 -6.93 -9.73 -6.61
N MET A 383 -7.00 -10.30 -7.81
CA MET A 383 -8.04 -11.25 -8.17
C MET A 383 -7.42 -12.57 -8.61
N GLU A 384 -7.95 -13.66 -8.09
CA GLU A 384 -7.60 -15.03 -8.49
C GLU A 384 -8.86 -15.87 -8.67
N ASN A 385 -8.79 -16.86 -9.57
CA ASN A 385 -9.83 -17.85 -9.78
C ASN A 385 -9.44 -19.14 -9.04
N ARG A 386 -10.23 -19.58 -8.06
CA ARG A 386 -10.01 -20.80 -7.26
C ARG A 386 -11.07 -21.83 -7.61
N GLN A 387 -10.68 -23.09 -7.75
CA GLN A 387 -11.55 -24.18 -8.18
C GLN A 387 -11.30 -25.41 -7.30
N VAL A 388 -12.36 -25.99 -6.73
CA VAL A 388 -12.27 -27.19 -5.86
C VAL A 388 -12.03 -28.47 -6.67
N ASP A 389 -12.49 -28.48 -7.92
CA ASP A 389 -12.40 -29.62 -8.82
C ASP A 389 -11.89 -29.11 -10.17
N LEU A 390 -10.64 -29.43 -10.49
CA LEU A 390 -9.99 -29.01 -11.73
C LEU A 390 -10.14 -30.05 -12.83
N ASP A 391 -10.25 -31.33 -12.48
CA ASP A 391 -10.16 -32.44 -13.42
C ASP A 391 -11.50 -33.16 -13.66
N GLY A 392 -12.55 -32.75 -12.95
CA GLY A 392 -13.89 -33.30 -13.00
C GLY A 392 -14.07 -34.60 -12.21
N ARG A 393 -13.12 -34.97 -11.35
CA ARG A 393 -13.19 -36.16 -10.49
C ARG A 393 -13.69 -35.77 -9.11
N PRO A 394 -14.64 -36.54 -8.56
CA PRO A 394 -15.34 -36.14 -7.33
C PRO A 394 -14.51 -36.28 -6.05
N ILE A 395 -13.34 -36.95 -6.06
CA ILE A 395 -12.53 -37.17 -4.86
C ILE A 395 -11.04 -37.20 -5.28
N PRO A 396 -10.18 -36.35 -4.69
CA PRO A 396 -8.75 -36.42 -4.92
C PRO A 396 -8.17 -37.69 -4.29
N GLU A 397 -7.28 -38.36 -5.01
CA GLU A 397 -6.57 -39.53 -4.50
C GLU A 397 -5.35 -39.09 -3.69
N LEU A 398 -5.15 -39.70 -2.51
CA LEU A 398 -3.97 -39.44 -1.66
C LEU A 398 -2.94 -40.55 -1.83
N TYR A 399 -1.66 -40.19 -1.89
CA TYR A 399 -0.56 -41.14 -1.77
C TYR A 399 -0.12 -41.28 -0.33
N ARG A 400 -0.01 -42.54 0.12
CA ARG A 400 0.51 -42.89 1.44
C ARG A 400 1.77 -43.73 1.28
N ASP A 401 2.83 -43.34 1.97
CA ASP A 401 4.08 -44.09 1.97
C ASP A 401 3.86 -45.51 2.51
N SER A 402 4.37 -46.52 1.79
CA SER A 402 4.13 -47.91 2.16
C SER A 402 4.85 -48.33 3.45
N THR A 403 5.91 -47.62 3.82
CA THR A 403 6.80 -47.96 4.94
C THR A 403 6.41 -47.19 6.19
N SER A 404 6.45 -45.86 6.14
CA SER A 404 6.14 -45.00 7.29
C SER A 404 4.65 -44.77 7.49
N LYS A 405 3.83 -45.11 6.48
CA LYS A 405 2.37 -44.88 6.48
C LYS A 405 1.96 -43.40 6.55
N VAL A 406 2.89 -42.47 6.36
CA VAL A 406 2.64 -41.03 6.23
C VAL A 406 1.94 -40.74 4.91
N ILE A 407 0.97 -39.83 4.93
CA ILE A 407 0.28 -39.34 3.72
C ILE A 407 1.17 -38.27 3.08
N SER A 408 1.68 -38.50 1.87
CA SER A 408 2.59 -37.57 1.19
C SER A 408 1.88 -36.49 0.34
N GLY A 409 0.55 -36.41 0.44
CA GLY A 409 -0.31 -35.51 -0.34
C GLY A 409 -1.03 -36.24 -1.49
N LEU A 410 -1.34 -35.50 -2.55
CA LEU A 410 -2.06 -35.97 -3.74
C LEU A 410 -1.27 -37.06 -4.50
N SER A 411 -1.96 -38.06 -5.06
CA SER A 411 -1.33 -39.27 -5.60
C SER A 411 -0.71 -39.11 -6.99
N ASP A 412 -1.26 -38.21 -7.82
CA ASP A 412 -0.77 -37.94 -9.18
C ASP A 412 -0.14 -36.55 -9.30
N VAL A 413 1.06 -36.39 -8.73
CA VAL A 413 1.86 -35.15 -8.87
C VAL A 413 2.60 -35.08 -10.21
N THR A 414 2.04 -35.67 -11.28
CA THR A 414 2.52 -35.41 -12.65
C THR A 414 2.07 -34.02 -13.10
N PRO A 415 2.69 -33.43 -14.15
CA PRO A 415 2.24 -32.17 -14.72
C PRO A 415 0.77 -32.16 -15.20
N ASN A 416 0.08 -33.32 -15.26
CA ASN A 416 -1.12 -33.52 -16.06
C ASN A 416 -2.36 -34.04 -15.28
N ASN A 417 -2.59 -33.64 -14.01
CA ASN A 417 -3.93 -33.47 -13.38
C ASN A 417 -4.17 -34.06 -11.97
N GLN A 418 -3.38 -33.77 -10.93
CA GLN A 418 -3.94 -33.69 -9.57
C GLN A 418 -3.23 -32.57 -8.80
N ARG A 419 -3.72 -31.34 -8.98
CA ARG A 419 -3.20 -30.14 -8.31
C ARG A 419 -4.14 -29.59 -7.25
N GLU A 420 -5.23 -30.30 -6.98
CA GLU A 420 -6.43 -29.91 -6.21
C GLU A 420 -6.18 -29.81 -4.69
N TYR A 421 -5.22 -28.98 -4.29
CA TYR A 421 -5.04 -28.63 -2.88
C TYR A 421 -6.19 -27.76 -2.37
N ASP A 422 -6.90 -27.11 -3.29
CA ASP A 422 -8.12 -26.35 -3.03
C ASP A 422 -9.41 -27.18 -2.92
N TYR A 423 -9.34 -28.51 -3.00
CA TYR A 423 -10.52 -29.37 -2.94
C TYR A 423 -11.41 -29.16 -1.70
N LEU A 424 -10.80 -28.72 -0.58
CA LEU A 424 -11.49 -28.48 0.68
C LEU A 424 -12.03 -27.05 0.81
N LEU A 425 -11.80 -26.16 -0.16
CA LEU A 425 -12.41 -24.83 -0.16
C LEU A 425 -13.95 -24.94 -0.18
N PRO A 426 -14.67 -23.96 0.40
CA PRO A 426 -16.12 -24.02 0.49
C PRO A 426 -16.83 -23.92 -0.87
N GLY A 427 -16.16 -23.41 -1.91
CA GLY A 427 -16.75 -23.24 -3.24
C GLY A 427 -15.73 -22.96 -4.34
N SER A 428 -16.20 -22.61 -5.54
CA SER A 428 -15.36 -22.26 -6.69
C SER A 428 -15.80 -20.95 -7.32
N GLY A 429 -14.86 -20.08 -7.66
CA GLY A 429 -15.13 -18.77 -8.23
C GLY A 429 -13.93 -17.82 -8.13
N ILE A 430 -14.20 -16.52 -8.32
CA ILE A 430 -13.18 -15.49 -8.15
C ILE A 430 -13.16 -15.01 -6.70
N LEU A 431 -11.98 -15.00 -6.09
CA LEU A 431 -11.72 -14.28 -4.84
C LEU A 431 -11.12 -12.92 -5.19
N ILE A 432 -11.60 -11.87 -4.52
CA ILE A 432 -11.10 -10.49 -4.66
C ILE A 432 -10.48 -10.07 -3.34
N TRP A 433 -9.17 -9.86 -3.35
CA TRP A 433 -8.37 -9.50 -2.19
C TRP A 433 -8.07 -8.00 -2.22
N HIS A 434 -8.39 -7.27 -1.17
CA HIS A 434 -8.00 -5.88 -0.98
C HIS A 434 -6.70 -5.84 -0.17
N VAL A 435 -5.64 -5.33 -0.80
CA VAL A 435 -4.31 -5.20 -0.20
C VAL A 435 -4.03 -3.73 0.11
N ASP A 436 -3.56 -3.45 1.33
CA ASP A 436 -3.06 -2.14 1.77
C ASP A 436 -1.64 -2.28 2.32
N GLU A 437 -0.66 -2.09 1.43
CA GLU A 437 0.76 -2.15 1.78
C GLU A 437 1.18 -1.02 2.74
N GLY A 438 0.37 0.03 2.87
CA GLY A 438 0.57 1.08 3.87
C GLY A 438 0.56 0.54 5.30
N VAL A 439 -0.22 -0.53 5.56
CA VAL A 439 -0.30 -1.17 6.88
C VAL A 439 1.03 -1.78 7.30
N ALA A 440 1.83 -2.28 6.37
CA ALA A 440 3.15 -2.86 6.67
C ALA A 440 4.14 -1.85 7.27
N TYR A 441 3.95 -0.55 7.00
CA TYR A 441 4.77 0.54 7.54
C TYR A 441 4.31 1.06 8.90
N LEU A 442 3.06 0.77 9.28
CA LEU A 442 2.49 1.26 10.54
C LEU A 442 3.10 0.50 11.72
N ASP A 443 2.88 1.06 12.90
CA ASP A 443 3.27 0.52 14.20
C ASP A 443 2.01 0.55 15.06
N PHE A 444 1.29 -0.57 15.09
CA PHE A 444 -0.01 -0.65 15.75
C PHE A 444 0.11 -0.78 17.28
N ASP A 445 1.17 -1.42 17.79
CA ASP A 445 1.39 -1.60 19.23
C ASP A 445 2.22 -0.46 19.87
N GLY A 446 2.84 0.39 19.05
CA GLY A 446 3.56 1.59 19.44
C GLY A 446 4.94 1.31 20.03
N ASP A 447 5.51 0.14 19.75
CA ASP A 447 6.79 -0.31 20.32
C ASP A 447 8.03 0.18 19.54
N GLY A 448 7.82 0.83 18.39
CA GLY A 448 8.84 1.43 17.55
C GLY A 448 9.29 0.58 16.37
N TRP A 449 8.76 -0.63 16.21
CA TRP A 449 8.93 -1.47 15.02
C TRP A 449 7.72 -1.36 14.09
N ASN A 450 7.87 -1.83 12.85
CA ASN A 450 6.74 -1.82 11.91
C ASN A 450 6.03 -3.17 11.90
N ASN A 451 4.74 -3.14 11.60
CA ASN A 451 3.84 -4.29 11.61
C ASN A 451 4.37 -5.48 10.80
N PHE A 452 5.10 -5.24 9.70
CA PHE A 452 5.67 -6.32 8.91
C PHE A 452 6.85 -7.00 9.60
N SER A 453 7.71 -6.24 10.28
CA SER A 453 8.88 -6.78 10.98
C SER A 453 8.49 -7.61 12.20
N GLU A 454 7.24 -7.47 12.64
CA GLU A 454 6.71 -8.06 13.87
C GLU A 454 5.54 -9.03 13.63
N ASN A 455 5.22 -9.30 12.36
CA ASN A 455 4.14 -10.22 12.02
C ASN A 455 2.76 -9.79 12.58
N GLN A 456 2.47 -8.49 12.48
CA GLN A 456 1.25 -7.84 13.01
C GLN A 456 0.43 -7.17 11.89
N LEU A 457 0.33 -7.81 10.72
CA LEU A 457 -0.31 -7.21 9.54
C LEU A 457 -1.84 -7.07 9.68
N GLN A 458 -2.45 -7.80 10.60
CA GLN A 458 -3.91 -7.99 10.65
C GLN A 458 -4.55 -7.59 11.98
N ILE A 459 -3.79 -7.06 12.94
CA ILE A 459 -4.27 -6.85 14.32
C ILE A 459 -5.27 -5.69 14.48
N ASN A 460 -5.28 -4.72 13.55
CA ASN A 460 -6.23 -3.62 13.59
C ASN A 460 -7.45 -3.93 12.71
N PRO A 461 -8.65 -4.16 13.29
CA PRO A 461 -9.84 -4.51 12.52
C PRO A 461 -10.32 -3.39 11.59
N GLU A 462 -10.00 -2.12 11.89
CA GLU A 462 -10.41 -0.96 11.08
C GLU A 462 -9.53 -0.76 9.84
N ARG A 463 -8.31 -1.30 9.84
CA ARG A 463 -7.36 -1.17 8.73
C ARG A 463 -6.37 -2.34 8.72
N ARG A 464 -6.71 -3.36 7.95
CA ARG A 464 -5.94 -4.59 7.77
C ARG A 464 -5.07 -4.52 6.52
N PHE A 465 -3.95 -5.24 6.54
CA PHE A 465 -3.08 -5.34 5.37
C PHE A 465 -3.74 -6.10 4.23
N LEU A 466 -4.45 -7.18 4.54
CA LEU A 466 -5.12 -8.03 3.56
C LEU A 466 -6.54 -8.36 4.02
N VAL A 467 -7.52 -8.08 3.17
CA VAL A 467 -8.93 -8.38 3.38
C VAL A 467 -9.46 -9.16 2.18
N LEU A 468 -10.25 -10.20 2.42
CA LEU A 468 -11.05 -10.81 1.37
C LEU A 468 -12.38 -10.04 1.26
N GLU A 469 -12.70 -9.54 0.07
CA GLU A 469 -13.95 -8.82 -0.18
C GLU A 469 -15.09 -9.82 -0.43
N GLU A 470 -15.63 -10.38 0.65
CA GLU A 470 -16.66 -11.44 0.65
C GLU A 470 -17.86 -11.11 -0.23
N ALA A 471 -18.08 -11.91 -1.28
CA ALA A 471 -18.96 -11.55 -2.39
C ALA A 471 -20.44 -11.38 -2.01
N ASP A 472 -20.93 -12.05 -0.97
CA ASP A 472 -22.30 -11.89 -0.48
C ASP A 472 -22.48 -10.68 0.46
N GLY A 473 -21.38 -10.04 0.85
CA GLY A 473 -21.32 -8.91 1.76
C GLY A 473 -21.48 -9.28 3.24
N ILE A 474 -21.58 -10.55 3.59
CA ILE A 474 -21.58 -10.99 4.98
C ILE A 474 -20.12 -11.11 5.41
N ILE A 475 -19.77 -10.44 6.51
CA ILE A 475 -18.41 -10.52 7.06
C ILE A 475 -18.36 -11.72 7.99
N ASP A 476 -17.81 -12.85 7.52
CA ASP A 476 -17.66 -14.07 8.32
C ASP A 476 -16.44 -14.03 9.23
N PHE A 477 -15.38 -13.32 8.80
CA PHE A 477 -14.12 -13.18 9.54
C PHE A 477 -13.52 -11.76 9.50
N GLY A 478 -12.74 -11.45 10.53
CA GLY A 478 -12.08 -10.17 10.70
C GLY A 478 -12.97 -8.94 10.94
N GLY A 479 -14.23 -9.16 11.34
CA GLY A 479 -15.12 -8.17 11.93
C GLY A 479 -15.41 -8.45 13.41
N ASP A 480 -16.38 -7.72 13.99
CA ASP A 480 -16.80 -7.88 15.40
C ASP A 480 -17.53 -9.21 15.70
N TYR A 481 -18.02 -9.88 14.65
CA TYR A 481 -18.76 -11.13 14.73
C TYR A 481 -18.06 -12.19 13.90
N TYR A 482 -18.03 -13.40 14.44
CA TYR A 482 -17.40 -14.55 13.83
C TYR A 482 -18.46 -15.58 13.45
N THR A 483 -18.66 -15.83 12.15
CA THR A 483 -19.68 -16.76 11.64
C THR A 483 -19.13 -17.92 10.82
N GLY A 484 -17.84 -18.21 10.93
CA GLY A 484 -17.25 -19.42 10.36
C GLY A 484 -15.83 -19.19 9.86
N PHE A 485 -15.45 -19.98 8.86
CA PHE A 485 -14.14 -19.90 8.19
C PHE A 485 -14.29 -19.55 6.69
N GLY A 486 -15.46 -19.03 6.30
CA GLY A 486 -15.85 -18.71 4.92
C GLY A 486 -16.86 -19.68 4.30
N LEU A 487 -17.52 -19.22 3.23
CA LEU A 487 -18.61 -19.88 2.51
C LEU A 487 -18.38 -19.85 0.98
N ALA A 488 -19.16 -20.64 0.24
CA ALA A 488 -19.12 -20.62 -1.21
C ALA A 488 -19.59 -19.27 -1.77
N GLU A 489 -20.48 -18.62 -1.01
CA GLU A 489 -21.07 -17.32 -1.26
C GLU A 489 -20.07 -16.15 -1.13
N ASP A 490 -18.89 -16.37 -0.54
CA ASP A 490 -17.80 -15.38 -0.52
C ASP A 490 -17.10 -15.22 -1.88
N MET A 491 -17.33 -16.16 -2.80
CA MET A 491 -16.72 -16.16 -4.13
C MET A 491 -17.62 -15.49 -5.16
N TYR A 492 -17.03 -14.69 -6.05
CA TYR A 492 -17.73 -14.06 -7.16
C TYR A 492 -17.86 -15.01 -8.34
N TYR A 493 -19.09 -15.21 -8.81
CA TYR A 493 -19.41 -15.96 -10.02
C TYR A 493 -20.85 -15.70 -10.46
N ARG A 494 -21.14 -15.98 -11.73
CA ARG A 494 -22.50 -15.92 -12.28
C ARG A 494 -23.37 -17.01 -11.68
N GLY A 495 -24.28 -16.61 -10.81
CA GLY A 495 -25.05 -17.50 -9.94
C GLY A 495 -25.04 -17.00 -8.49
N ASN A 496 -24.01 -16.23 -8.13
CA ASN A 496 -23.89 -15.46 -6.90
C ASN A 496 -23.70 -13.96 -7.26
N ASN A 497 -22.81 -13.22 -6.58
CA ASN A 497 -22.50 -11.85 -6.93
C ASN A 497 -21.57 -11.76 -8.15
N THR A 498 -21.92 -10.89 -9.09
CA THR A 498 -21.18 -10.66 -10.33
C THR A 498 -20.61 -9.26 -10.47
N SER A 499 -20.74 -8.44 -9.43
CA SER A 499 -20.42 -7.02 -9.47
C SER A 499 -19.78 -6.55 -8.17
N PHE A 500 -18.60 -5.94 -8.29
CA PHE A 500 -17.87 -5.28 -7.23
C PHE A 500 -17.51 -3.86 -7.71
N THR A 501 -18.20 -2.86 -7.19
CA THR A 501 -18.17 -1.47 -7.67
C THR A 501 -18.21 -0.50 -6.49
N PRO A 502 -18.09 0.82 -6.69
CA PRO A 502 -18.14 1.76 -5.57
C PRO A 502 -19.52 1.85 -4.89
N TYR A 503 -20.54 1.26 -5.53
CA TYR A 503 -21.95 1.37 -5.15
C TYR A 503 -22.58 0.02 -4.74
N THR A 504 -21.80 -1.08 -4.75
CA THR A 504 -22.26 -2.40 -4.28
C THR A 504 -21.96 -2.60 -2.80
N TYR A 505 -22.32 -3.77 -2.25
CA TYR A 505 -21.83 -4.24 -0.96
C TYR A 505 -21.40 -5.71 -1.16
N PRO A 506 -20.10 -6.04 -0.99
CA PRO A 506 -18.99 -5.15 -0.68
C PRO A 506 -18.71 -4.13 -1.81
N ASN A 507 -17.90 -3.10 -1.52
CA ASN A 507 -17.66 -1.97 -2.43
C ASN A 507 -16.17 -1.75 -2.69
N THR A 508 -15.85 -1.17 -3.84
CA THR A 508 -14.46 -0.92 -4.25
C THR A 508 -13.82 0.32 -3.62
N LYS A 509 -14.39 0.93 -2.57
CA LYS A 509 -13.77 2.12 -1.95
C LYS A 509 -12.44 1.75 -1.30
N SER A 510 -11.51 2.70 -1.29
CA SER A 510 -10.25 2.55 -0.54
C SER A 510 -10.50 2.50 0.97
N ASN A 511 -9.49 2.11 1.74
CA ASN A 511 -9.56 2.05 3.20
C ASN A 511 -9.88 3.39 3.85
N ASN A 512 -9.45 4.51 3.25
CA ASN A 512 -9.85 5.86 3.67
C ASN A 512 -11.28 6.27 3.24
N LYS A 513 -12.05 5.33 2.71
CA LYS A 513 -13.44 5.46 2.23
C LYS A 513 -13.63 6.33 0.99
N SER A 514 -12.55 6.65 0.27
CA SER A 514 -12.64 7.38 -1.00
C SER A 514 -13.26 6.49 -2.09
N ASN A 515 -14.08 7.11 -2.95
CA ASN A 515 -14.60 6.43 -4.13
C ASN A 515 -13.44 6.18 -5.09
N THR A 516 -13.15 4.92 -5.43
CA THR A 516 -12.05 4.57 -6.34
C THR A 516 -12.42 4.66 -7.81
N HIS A 517 -13.71 4.79 -8.11
CA HIS A 517 -14.26 4.73 -9.46
C HIS A 517 -13.94 3.41 -10.20
N ILE A 518 -13.41 2.40 -9.50
CA ILE A 518 -13.11 1.08 -10.07
C ILE A 518 -14.37 0.23 -10.04
N SER A 519 -14.72 -0.36 -11.16
CA SER A 519 -15.83 -1.31 -11.29
C SER A 519 -15.35 -2.63 -11.90
N ILE A 520 -15.54 -3.72 -11.17
CA ILE A 520 -15.31 -5.09 -11.61
C ILE A 520 -16.69 -5.73 -11.80
N THR A 521 -17.04 -6.06 -13.04
CA THR A 521 -18.40 -6.46 -13.43
C THR A 521 -18.38 -7.58 -14.45
N ASP A 522 -19.56 -8.04 -14.88
CA ASP A 522 -19.72 -9.10 -15.89
C ASP A 522 -18.97 -10.40 -15.54
N ILE A 523 -18.85 -10.70 -14.24
CA ILE A 523 -18.17 -11.91 -13.78
C ILE A 523 -18.94 -13.15 -14.27
N GLY A 524 -18.24 -14.02 -14.98
CA GLY A 524 -18.78 -15.19 -15.66
C GLY A 524 -19.14 -16.34 -14.72
N PHE A 525 -19.61 -17.45 -15.29
CA PHE A 525 -19.86 -18.68 -14.53
C PHE A 525 -18.56 -19.21 -13.93
N SER A 526 -18.67 -19.87 -12.77
CA SER A 526 -17.54 -20.59 -12.18
C SER A 526 -17.07 -21.67 -13.15
N ASP A 527 -15.79 -21.60 -13.50
CA ASP A 527 -15.12 -22.49 -14.44
C ASP A 527 -13.60 -22.33 -14.25
N THR A 528 -12.82 -23.28 -14.75
CA THR A 528 -11.36 -23.23 -14.87
C THR A 528 -10.84 -21.98 -15.58
N VAL A 529 -11.68 -21.33 -16.42
CA VAL A 529 -11.41 -20.02 -17.02
C VAL A 529 -12.64 -19.13 -16.89
N MET A 530 -12.55 -18.14 -16.00
CA MET A 530 -13.62 -17.15 -15.80
C MET A 530 -13.37 -15.88 -16.59
N SER A 531 -14.44 -15.15 -16.93
CA SER A 531 -14.35 -13.84 -17.56
C SER A 531 -14.84 -12.74 -16.63
N LEU A 532 -14.25 -11.55 -16.70
CA LEU A 532 -14.75 -10.35 -16.03
C LEU A 532 -14.38 -9.08 -16.82
N THR A 533 -15.05 -7.98 -16.51
CA THR A 533 -14.81 -6.63 -17.04
C THR A 533 -14.22 -5.77 -15.92
N ILE A 534 -13.15 -5.02 -16.20
CA ILE A 534 -12.56 -4.04 -15.27
C ILE A 534 -12.67 -2.66 -15.91
N LYS A 535 -13.22 -1.69 -15.20
CA LYS A 535 -13.33 -0.29 -15.61
C LYS A 535 -12.87 0.64 -14.50
N SER A 536 -12.37 1.81 -14.87
CA SER A 536 -12.11 2.91 -13.95
C SER A 536 -12.68 4.19 -14.53
N ASP A 537 -13.66 4.77 -13.83
CA ASP A 537 -14.35 5.99 -14.28
C ASP A 537 -13.56 7.26 -13.88
N TRP A 538 -12.38 7.10 -13.27
CA TRP A 538 -11.50 8.20 -12.87
C TRP A 538 -10.83 8.86 -14.08
N TYR A 539 -10.55 8.07 -15.11
CA TYR A 539 -9.84 8.53 -16.29
C TYR A 539 -10.85 9.06 -17.30
N GLN A 540 -10.96 10.39 -17.38
CA GLN A 540 -11.46 11.00 -18.60
C GLN A 540 -10.52 10.56 -19.74
N PRO A 541 -11.06 10.08 -20.88
CA PRO A 541 -10.23 9.73 -22.03
C PRO A 541 -9.23 10.85 -22.34
N GLY A 542 -7.96 10.48 -22.45
CA GLY A 542 -6.86 11.42 -22.62
C GLY A 542 -6.37 12.12 -21.36
N TRP A 543 -6.79 11.75 -20.15
CA TRP A 543 -6.21 12.24 -18.90
C TRP A 543 -5.68 11.09 -18.03
N PRO A 544 -4.66 11.30 -17.17
CA PRO A 544 -3.92 12.55 -16.92
C PRO A 544 -2.94 12.93 -18.06
N GLN A 545 -2.58 14.20 -18.10
CA GLN A 545 -1.64 14.78 -19.08
C GLN A 545 -0.30 15.13 -18.42
N ILE A 546 0.76 15.19 -19.23
CA ILE A 546 2.12 15.53 -18.77
C ILE A 546 2.45 16.96 -19.17
N ALA A 547 2.93 17.76 -18.21
CA ALA A 547 3.57 19.04 -18.44
C ALA A 547 5.03 18.97 -17.99
N VAL A 548 5.91 19.61 -18.75
CA VAL A 548 7.32 19.79 -18.39
C VAL A 548 7.67 21.27 -18.27
N PRO A 549 8.42 21.66 -17.24
CA PRO A 549 8.85 20.85 -16.08
C PRO A 549 7.71 20.60 -15.06
N ILE A 550 7.60 19.36 -14.56
CA ILE A 550 6.46 18.85 -13.76
C ILE A 550 6.13 19.67 -12.50
N ASN A 551 7.10 20.41 -11.94
CA ASN A 551 6.96 21.15 -10.68
C ASN A 551 6.71 22.67 -10.86
N GLN A 552 6.38 23.13 -12.07
CA GLN A 552 6.19 24.56 -12.35
C GLN A 552 4.91 24.85 -13.14
N ILE A 553 3.86 24.03 -12.99
CA ILE A 553 2.61 24.30 -13.69
C ILE A 553 1.90 25.51 -13.07
N SER A 554 1.48 26.46 -13.91
CA SER A 554 0.62 27.57 -13.49
C SER A 554 -0.75 27.07 -13.04
N PRO A 555 -1.56 27.90 -12.37
CA PRO A 555 -3.01 27.69 -12.34
C PRO A 555 -3.56 27.45 -13.76
N LEU A 556 -4.59 26.60 -13.84
CA LEU A 556 -5.24 26.25 -15.10
C LEU A 556 -6.25 27.33 -15.48
N VAL A 557 -6.29 27.66 -16.77
CA VAL A 557 -7.24 28.63 -17.34
C VAL A 557 -8.10 27.92 -18.37
N PHE A 558 -9.39 28.25 -18.39
CA PHE A 558 -10.40 27.56 -19.17
C PHE A 558 -11.10 28.53 -20.11
N GLY A 559 -11.34 28.12 -21.36
CA GLY A 559 -12.10 28.90 -22.32
C GLY A 559 -12.52 28.04 -23.51
N ASP A 560 -13.77 28.17 -23.96
CA ASP A 560 -14.28 27.51 -25.17
C ASP A 560 -13.78 28.28 -26.40
N VAL A 561 -12.54 28.02 -26.80
CA VAL A 561 -11.87 28.79 -27.88
C VAL A 561 -12.25 28.26 -29.25
N GLU A 562 -12.70 27.00 -29.34
CA GLU A 562 -13.20 26.39 -30.57
C GLU A 562 -14.73 26.55 -30.78
N LYS A 563 -15.45 27.05 -29.77
CA LYS A 563 -16.92 27.24 -29.74
C LYS A 563 -17.70 25.94 -29.95
N ASP A 564 -17.22 24.85 -29.37
CA ASP A 564 -17.84 23.54 -29.46
C ASP A 564 -18.73 23.19 -28.26
N GLY A 565 -18.79 24.10 -27.27
CA GLY A 565 -19.54 23.93 -26.02
C GLY A 565 -18.74 23.26 -24.90
N PHE A 566 -17.47 22.92 -25.14
CA PHE A 566 -16.54 22.39 -24.15
C PHE A 566 -15.31 23.31 -24.03
N PRO A 567 -14.92 23.72 -22.81
CA PRO A 567 -13.74 24.58 -22.67
C PRO A 567 -12.43 23.82 -22.90
N GLU A 568 -11.51 24.45 -23.61
CA GLU A 568 -10.10 24.09 -23.65
C GLU A 568 -9.39 24.53 -22.37
N ILE A 569 -8.29 23.84 -22.05
CA ILE A 569 -7.50 24.04 -20.84
C ILE A 569 -6.12 24.57 -21.22
N PHE A 570 -5.74 25.71 -20.64
CA PHE A 570 -4.44 26.34 -20.84
C PHE A 570 -3.61 26.33 -19.57
N ALA A 571 -2.32 26.06 -19.70
CA ALA A 571 -1.36 26.13 -18.61
C ALA A 571 0.03 26.54 -19.08
N LEU A 572 0.80 27.14 -18.19
CA LEU A 572 2.19 27.49 -18.40
C LEU A 572 3.08 26.58 -17.56
N SER A 573 4.24 26.21 -18.08
CA SER A 573 5.24 25.47 -17.31
C SER A 573 6.65 25.76 -17.81
N GLY A 574 7.44 26.47 -17.00
CA GLY A 574 8.77 26.92 -17.41
C GLY A 574 8.68 27.78 -18.68
N GLU A 575 9.19 27.28 -19.80
CA GLU A 575 9.13 27.97 -21.11
C GLU A 575 7.98 27.47 -22.01
N PHE A 576 7.24 26.45 -21.57
CA PHE A 576 6.19 25.80 -22.34
C PHE A 576 4.82 26.41 -22.06
N ILE A 577 4.06 26.56 -23.13
CA ILE A 577 2.63 26.88 -23.09
C ILE A 577 1.90 25.63 -23.57
N TYR A 578 0.91 25.18 -22.79
CA TYR A 578 0.09 24.03 -23.11
C TYR A 578 -1.35 24.45 -23.35
N ALA A 579 -2.00 23.78 -24.29
CA ALA A 579 -3.42 23.92 -24.56
C ALA A 579 -4.03 22.55 -24.90
N TRP A 580 -4.90 22.05 -24.04
CA TRP A 580 -5.60 20.77 -24.20
C TRP A 580 -7.07 20.98 -24.52
N LYS A 581 -7.63 20.12 -25.35
CA LYS A 581 -9.08 19.93 -25.45
C LYS A 581 -9.59 19.11 -24.27
N ASN A 582 -10.92 19.05 -24.12
CA ASN A 582 -11.55 18.26 -23.06
C ASN A 582 -11.14 16.76 -23.08
N ASP A 583 -10.83 16.21 -24.26
CA ASP A 583 -10.41 14.82 -24.47
C ASP A 583 -8.89 14.59 -24.30
N GLY A 584 -8.16 15.60 -23.79
CA GLY A 584 -6.72 15.55 -23.54
C GLY A 584 -5.85 15.62 -24.81
N SER A 585 -6.43 15.73 -26.01
CA SER A 585 -5.65 16.04 -27.21
C SER A 585 -5.18 17.50 -27.19
N GLY A 586 -4.05 17.78 -27.86
CA GLY A 586 -3.55 19.14 -27.97
C GLY A 586 -4.43 19.98 -28.90
N LEU A 587 -4.72 21.22 -28.49
CA LEU A 587 -5.44 22.20 -29.32
C LEU A 587 -4.69 22.45 -30.64
N ILE A 588 -3.37 22.65 -30.55
CA ILE A 588 -2.47 22.73 -31.71
C ILE A 588 -1.85 21.36 -31.95
N LYS A 589 -2.05 20.82 -33.16
CA LYS A 589 -1.52 19.51 -33.53
C LYS A 589 -0.03 19.60 -33.85
N ASN A 590 0.80 18.93 -33.05
CA ASN A 590 2.25 18.91 -33.23
C ASN A 590 2.84 17.53 -32.87
N PRO A 591 4.09 17.22 -33.26
CA PRO A 591 4.74 15.94 -32.97
C PRO A 591 5.52 15.93 -31.65
N ASP A 592 5.36 16.95 -30.80
CA ASP A 592 6.18 17.12 -29.61
C ASP A 592 5.87 16.07 -28.57
N SER A 593 6.92 15.67 -27.85
CA SER A 593 6.84 14.59 -26.89
C SER A 593 7.99 14.65 -25.91
N VAL A 594 7.75 14.18 -24.71
CA VAL A 594 8.80 13.91 -23.72
C VAL A 594 9.05 12.40 -23.63
N GLN A 595 10.30 12.03 -23.38
CA GLN A 595 10.66 10.65 -23.04
C GLN A 595 10.90 10.55 -21.54
N ILE A 596 10.25 9.59 -20.89
CA ILE A 596 10.39 9.33 -19.46
C ILE A 596 10.81 7.87 -19.30
N GLU A 597 11.81 7.62 -18.46
CA GLU A 597 12.22 6.25 -18.12
C GLU A 597 11.18 5.61 -17.20
N GLY A 598 10.57 4.52 -17.65
CA GLY A 598 9.65 3.72 -16.86
C GLY A 598 10.37 2.90 -15.78
N LEU A 599 9.63 2.39 -14.80
CA LEU A 599 10.17 1.61 -13.67
C LEU A 599 10.91 0.32 -14.11
N ASN A 600 10.66 -0.14 -15.33
CA ASN A 600 11.32 -1.28 -15.96
C ASN A 600 12.61 -0.92 -16.73
N GLY A 601 13.02 0.36 -16.73
CA GLY A 601 14.15 0.89 -17.50
C GLY A 601 13.88 1.05 -19.01
N GLU A 602 12.63 0.86 -19.48
CA GLU A 602 12.23 1.16 -20.86
C GLU A 602 11.87 2.66 -20.97
N MET A 603 12.22 3.31 -22.08
CA MET A 603 11.89 4.72 -22.32
C MET A 603 10.50 4.82 -22.96
N ASP A 604 9.54 5.38 -22.21
CA ASP A 604 8.19 5.65 -22.70
C ASP A 604 8.12 7.06 -23.30
N ARG A 605 7.42 7.19 -24.43
CA ARG A 605 7.25 8.46 -25.15
C ARG A 605 5.83 8.98 -24.95
N PHE A 606 5.71 10.15 -24.34
CA PHE A 606 4.44 10.82 -24.08
C PHE A 606 4.28 12.04 -24.98
N PRO A 607 3.19 12.16 -25.77
CA PRO A 607 2.93 13.35 -26.56
C PRO A 607 2.65 14.55 -25.64
N LEU A 608 3.04 15.75 -26.09
CA LEU A 608 2.79 17.00 -25.39
C LEU A 608 1.75 17.83 -26.17
N ALA A 609 0.82 18.45 -25.45
CA ALA A 609 -0.14 19.39 -26.02
C ALA A 609 0.45 20.80 -26.15
N THR A 610 1.63 20.91 -26.75
CA THR A 610 2.38 22.15 -26.81
C THR A 610 1.68 23.17 -27.71
N PHE A 611 1.22 24.27 -27.10
CA PHE A 611 0.65 25.43 -27.79
C PHE A 611 1.76 26.29 -28.40
N ASP A 612 2.76 26.66 -27.60
CA ASP A 612 4.00 27.29 -28.05
C ASP A 612 5.15 27.01 -27.05
N VAL A 613 6.40 27.31 -27.44
CA VAL A 613 7.59 27.22 -26.58
C VAL A 613 8.41 28.49 -26.70
N LEU A 614 8.65 29.14 -25.57
CA LEU A 614 9.43 30.37 -25.49
C LEU A 614 10.92 30.09 -25.24
N ASN A 615 11.75 31.12 -25.33
CA ASN A 615 13.18 31.04 -24.97
C ASN A 615 13.46 31.49 -23.51
N LYS A 616 12.39 31.73 -22.74
CA LYS A 616 12.42 32.26 -21.38
C LYS A 616 11.23 31.77 -20.57
N GLU A 617 11.43 31.73 -19.26
CA GLU A 617 10.40 31.33 -18.30
C GLU A 617 9.21 32.30 -18.36
N THR A 618 8.01 31.72 -18.40
CA THR A 618 6.74 32.41 -18.30
C THR A 618 6.45 32.79 -16.85
N PHE A 619 5.69 33.86 -16.64
CA PHE A 619 5.24 34.29 -15.31
C PHE A 619 3.71 34.15 -15.16
N GLY A 620 3.27 33.70 -13.98
CA GLY A 620 1.85 33.66 -13.62
C GLY A 620 1.07 32.58 -14.37
N GLN A 621 -0.15 32.93 -14.80
CA GLN A 621 -1.05 32.10 -15.61
C GLN A 621 -1.34 32.83 -16.93
N PRO A 622 -1.82 32.15 -17.99
CA PRO A 622 -2.19 32.83 -19.22
C PRO A 622 -3.49 33.63 -19.04
N SER A 623 -3.70 34.64 -19.86
CA SER A 623 -4.96 35.37 -19.93
C SER A 623 -5.65 35.09 -21.26
N LEU A 624 -6.99 34.98 -21.24
CA LEU A 624 -7.81 34.76 -22.43
C LEU A 624 -8.76 35.94 -22.63
N GLY A 625 -8.89 36.42 -23.86
CA GLY A 625 -9.83 37.49 -24.21
C GLY A 625 -9.90 37.71 -25.72
N ASP A 626 -11.04 38.18 -26.20
CA ASP A 626 -11.24 38.59 -27.59
C ASP A 626 -10.64 39.98 -27.78
N LEU A 627 -9.37 40.02 -28.18
CA LEU A 627 -8.60 41.27 -28.22
C LEU A 627 -9.01 42.15 -29.40
N ASP A 628 -9.38 41.57 -30.54
CA ASP A 628 -9.64 42.31 -31.79
C ASP A 628 -11.12 42.37 -32.20
N GLY A 629 -12.01 41.82 -31.37
CA GLY A 629 -13.47 41.87 -31.55
C GLY A 629 -13.98 40.91 -32.62
N ASP A 630 -13.22 39.88 -32.98
CA ASP A 630 -13.58 38.87 -33.97
C ASP A 630 -14.38 37.69 -33.39
N ASP A 631 -14.71 37.76 -32.10
CA ASP A 631 -15.42 36.76 -31.31
C ASP A 631 -14.55 35.49 -31.07
N ALA A 632 -13.27 35.45 -31.46
CA ALA A 632 -12.32 34.41 -31.05
C ALA A 632 -11.51 34.88 -29.83
N LEU A 633 -11.07 33.94 -29.00
CA LEU A 633 -10.22 34.26 -27.85
C LEU A 633 -8.75 34.14 -28.24
N GLU A 634 -7.98 35.15 -27.84
CA GLU A 634 -6.52 35.17 -27.88
C GLU A 634 -5.92 34.75 -26.54
N VAL A 635 -4.67 34.26 -26.58
CA VAL A 635 -3.90 33.86 -25.40
C VAL A 635 -2.79 34.87 -25.16
N ILE A 636 -2.71 35.43 -23.95
CA ILE A 636 -1.71 36.44 -23.57
C ILE A 636 -0.82 35.88 -22.45
N VAL A 637 0.51 35.99 -22.60
CA VAL A 637 1.49 35.52 -21.62
C VAL A 637 2.62 36.53 -21.41
N GLY A 638 2.96 36.78 -20.14
CA GLY A 638 4.13 37.56 -19.75
C GLY A 638 5.33 36.68 -19.39
N THR A 639 6.55 37.18 -19.60
CA THR A 639 7.80 36.46 -19.28
C THR A 639 8.65 37.15 -18.24
N GLU A 640 9.54 36.37 -17.63
CA GLU A 640 10.46 36.85 -16.60
C GLU A 640 11.47 37.90 -17.12
N ASP A 641 11.72 37.96 -18.43
CA ASP A 641 12.61 38.94 -19.05
C ASP A 641 11.88 40.18 -19.60
N GLY A 642 10.60 40.35 -19.23
CA GLY A 642 9.83 41.56 -19.50
C GLY A 642 9.31 41.66 -20.92
N TYR A 643 8.94 40.54 -21.53
CA TYR A 643 8.17 40.51 -22.76
C TYR A 643 6.72 40.09 -22.48
N LEU A 644 5.81 40.66 -23.28
CA LEU A 644 4.44 40.24 -23.37
C LEU A 644 4.22 39.64 -24.75
N TYR A 645 3.58 38.48 -24.80
CA TYR A 645 3.25 37.74 -26.00
C TYR A 645 1.73 37.60 -26.09
N ALA A 646 1.22 37.58 -27.31
CA ALA A 646 -0.19 37.31 -27.59
C ALA A 646 -0.32 36.44 -28.84
N TRP A 647 -1.15 35.41 -28.79
CA TRP A 647 -1.37 34.46 -29.87
C TRP A 647 -2.84 34.30 -30.19
N LYS A 648 -3.11 33.98 -31.45
CA LYS A 648 -4.35 33.34 -31.86
C LYS A 648 -4.35 31.89 -31.39
N THR A 649 -5.53 31.31 -31.24
CA THR A 649 -5.70 29.90 -30.84
C THR A 649 -5.58 28.90 -32.00
N LYS A 650 -4.93 29.30 -33.11
CA LYS A 650 -4.82 28.54 -34.36
C LYS A 650 -3.39 28.53 -34.88
N ASP A 651 -3.10 27.50 -35.67
CA ASP A 651 -1.86 27.32 -36.45
C ASP A 651 -2.22 27.37 -37.95
N GLU A 652 -2.23 28.59 -38.51
CA GLU A 652 -2.56 28.84 -39.92
C GLU A 652 -1.36 28.57 -40.85
N ASP A 653 -0.13 28.72 -40.36
CA ASP A 653 1.09 28.47 -41.13
C ASP A 653 1.55 26.99 -41.12
N LEU A 654 0.89 26.16 -40.29
CA LEU A 654 1.08 24.72 -40.11
C LEU A 654 2.48 24.36 -39.59
N ASN A 655 3.08 25.23 -38.78
CA ASN A 655 4.40 24.99 -38.18
C ASN A 655 4.34 24.13 -36.89
N GLY A 656 3.14 23.81 -36.39
CA GLY A 656 2.91 23.05 -35.17
C GLY A 656 2.92 23.89 -33.88
N LYS A 657 2.77 25.21 -34.00
CA LYS A 657 2.66 26.20 -32.92
C LYS A 657 1.54 27.17 -33.22
N ALA A 658 1.00 27.79 -32.18
CA ALA A 658 0.01 28.85 -32.34
C ALA A 658 0.61 30.08 -33.04
N ASP A 659 -0.19 30.76 -33.86
CA ASP A 659 0.24 31.97 -34.56
C ASP A 659 0.21 33.19 -33.65
N MET A 660 1.33 33.90 -33.61
CA MET A 660 1.45 35.13 -32.84
C MET A 660 0.70 36.30 -33.50
N ILE A 661 0.05 37.12 -32.68
CA ILE A 661 -0.65 38.31 -33.15
C ILE A 661 0.37 39.33 -33.71
N PRO A 662 0.11 39.95 -34.88
CA PRO A 662 0.95 41.00 -35.41
C PRO A 662 1.16 42.14 -34.40
N GLY A 663 2.42 42.48 -34.14
CA GLY A 663 2.81 43.49 -33.16
C GLY A 663 3.43 42.91 -31.89
N PHE A 664 3.21 41.62 -31.62
CA PHE A 664 3.84 40.88 -30.53
C PHE A 664 5.10 40.11 -31.00
N PRO A 665 6.03 39.77 -30.09
CA PRO A 665 6.04 40.14 -28.68
C PRO A 665 6.52 41.58 -28.47
N ILE A 666 6.12 42.18 -27.36
CA ILE A 666 6.51 43.55 -27.00
C ILE A 666 7.32 43.57 -25.71
N LYS A 667 8.30 44.48 -25.63
CA LYS A 667 9.13 44.68 -24.44
C LYS A 667 8.43 45.68 -23.51
N VAL A 668 8.08 45.26 -22.30
CA VAL A 668 7.33 46.09 -21.32
C VAL A 668 8.21 46.68 -20.22
N GLY A 669 9.53 46.47 -20.34
CA GLY A 669 10.54 46.99 -19.43
C GLY A 669 11.26 45.86 -18.69
N SER A 670 10.90 45.67 -17.42
CA SER A 670 11.45 44.65 -16.52
C SER A 670 10.53 43.43 -16.41
N LYS A 671 10.91 42.46 -15.56
CA LYS A 671 10.17 41.21 -15.32
C LYS A 671 8.68 41.46 -15.12
N VAL A 672 7.84 40.76 -15.89
CA VAL A 672 6.39 40.77 -15.65
C VAL A 672 6.14 40.17 -14.26
N SER A 673 5.34 40.86 -13.44
CA SER A 673 5.12 40.50 -12.04
C SER A 673 3.64 40.34 -11.66
N MET A 674 2.73 40.52 -12.63
CA MET A 674 1.31 40.21 -12.50
C MET A 674 0.81 39.46 -13.74
N THR A 675 -0.21 38.62 -13.57
CA THR A 675 -0.99 38.09 -14.71
C THR A 675 -1.55 39.27 -15.54
N PRO A 676 -1.39 39.29 -16.88
CA PRO A 676 -1.94 40.35 -17.73
C PRO A 676 -3.45 40.47 -17.58
N VAL A 677 -3.98 41.69 -17.46
CA VAL A 677 -5.42 41.94 -17.32
C VAL A 677 -5.96 42.49 -18.63
N ILE A 678 -7.03 41.88 -19.14
CA ILE A 678 -7.66 42.22 -20.42
C ILE A 678 -9.04 42.82 -20.13
N ALA A 679 -9.28 44.04 -20.61
CA ALA A 679 -10.58 44.69 -20.56
C ALA A 679 -10.62 45.85 -21.56
N ASP A 680 -11.80 46.41 -21.78
CA ASP A 680 -11.98 47.66 -22.50
C ASP A 680 -11.68 48.82 -21.52
N PHE A 681 -10.48 49.40 -21.62
CA PHE A 681 -10.01 50.42 -20.68
C PHE A 681 -10.13 51.84 -21.21
N ASP A 682 -10.36 52.02 -22.51
CA ASP A 682 -10.55 53.33 -23.12
C ASP A 682 -11.99 53.57 -23.64
N GLU A 683 -12.89 52.61 -23.43
CA GLU A 683 -14.30 52.59 -23.85
C GLU A 683 -14.46 52.85 -25.35
N ASP A 684 -13.46 52.42 -26.13
CA ASP A 684 -13.49 52.49 -27.57
C ASP A 684 -14.05 51.18 -28.18
N SER A 685 -14.47 51.26 -29.44
CA SER A 685 -15.04 50.10 -30.13
C SER A 685 -14.00 49.34 -30.94
N SER A 686 -12.71 49.47 -30.62
CA SER A 686 -11.58 49.05 -31.45
C SER A 686 -10.87 47.78 -30.96
N GLY A 687 -11.22 47.27 -29.78
CA GLY A 687 -10.74 46.01 -29.24
C GLY A 687 -10.74 46.03 -27.72
N LEU A 688 -10.08 45.05 -27.10
CA LEU A 688 -9.72 45.09 -25.68
C LEU A 688 -8.24 45.46 -25.52
N GLU A 689 -7.92 46.19 -24.46
CA GLU A 689 -6.55 46.52 -24.08
C GLU A 689 -6.01 45.57 -23.00
N ILE A 690 -4.69 45.59 -22.84
CA ILE A 690 -3.96 44.75 -21.92
C ILE A 690 -3.17 45.62 -20.95
N TYR A 691 -3.48 45.49 -19.66
CA TYR A 691 -2.61 45.96 -18.59
C TYR A 691 -1.59 44.90 -18.20
N VAL A 692 -0.33 45.31 -18.09
CA VAL A 692 0.76 44.49 -17.58
C VAL A 692 1.61 45.26 -16.58
N GLY A 693 1.88 44.62 -15.45
CA GLY A 693 2.65 45.16 -14.34
C GLY A 693 4.02 44.51 -14.26
N THR A 694 5.04 45.30 -13.90
CA THR A 694 6.42 44.82 -13.78
C THR A 694 6.99 44.92 -12.37
N GLU A 695 8.06 44.16 -12.12
CA GLU A 695 8.75 44.11 -10.83
C GLU A 695 9.38 45.46 -10.41
N GLU A 696 9.61 46.36 -11.37
CA GLU A 696 10.12 47.71 -11.12
C GLU A 696 9.00 48.76 -11.04
N GLY A 697 7.74 48.34 -10.96
CA GLY A 697 6.60 49.25 -10.74
C GLY A 697 5.99 49.87 -11.98
N ASN A 698 6.38 49.43 -13.17
CA ASN A 698 5.74 49.92 -14.39
C ASN A 698 4.40 49.20 -14.58
N LEU A 699 3.31 49.98 -14.68
CA LEU A 699 2.04 49.55 -15.20
C LEU A 699 1.93 50.07 -16.63
N VAL A 700 1.84 49.16 -17.60
CA VAL A 700 1.85 49.45 -19.03
C VAL A 700 0.52 49.05 -19.64
N LEU A 701 -0.12 49.97 -20.37
CA LEU A 701 -1.35 49.74 -21.12
C LEU A 701 -1.00 49.54 -22.60
N ILE A 702 -1.49 48.46 -23.18
CA ILE A 702 -1.17 48.02 -24.55
C ILE A 702 -2.47 47.76 -25.30
N SER A 703 -2.57 48.23 -26.54
CA SER A 703 -3.70 47.94 -27.42
C SER A 703 -3.64 46.52 -27.99
N SER A 704 -4.77 46.04 -28.51
CA SER A 704 -4.92 44.74 -29.18
C SER A 704 -3.88 44.44 -30.27
N ASN A 705 -3.34 45.45 -30.94
CA ASN A 705 -2.29 45.32 -31.96
C ASN A 705 -0.85 45.53 -31.47
N GLY A 706 -0.62 45.50 -30.14
CA GLY A 706 0.69 45.58 -29.53
C GLY A 706 1.29 46.99 -29.44
N ASN A 707 0.50 48.06 -29.68
CA ASN A 707 1.00 49.40 -29.44
C ASN A 707 0.87 49.76 -27.97
N GLN A 708 1.94 50.28 -27.38
CA GLN A 708 1.89 50.83 -26.03
C GLN A 708 1.09 52.14 -26.02
N ILE A 709 -0.06 52.17 -25.34
CA ILE A 709 -0.92 53.35 -25.16
C ILE A 709 -0.35 54.23 -24.05
N SER A 710 -0.01 53.65 -22.91
CA SER A 710 0.56 54.37 -21.78
C SER A 710 1.51 53.50 -20.96
N ALA A 711 2.41 54.14 -20.21
CA ALA A 711 3.21 53.48 -19.19
C ALA A 711 3.45 54.44 -18.04
N LYS A 712 3.20 53.96 -16.82
CA LYS A 712 3.33 54.75 -15.61
C LYS A 712 4.03 53.93 -14.53
N ASN A 713 5.00 54.56 -13.87
CA ASN A 713 5.72 53.93 -12.77
C ASN A 713 5.08 54.30 -11.43
N TYR A 714 4.75 53.29 -10.63
CA TYR A 714 4.20 53.43 -9.29
C TYR A 714 5.26 53.00 -8.26
N TYR A 715 5.81 54.01 -7.57
CA TYR A 715 6.73 53.89 -6.44
C TYR A 715 8.04 53.11 -6.67
N ASN A 716 8.36 52.70 -7.90
CA ASN A 716 9.43 51.75 -8.23
C ASN A 716 9.32 50.42 -7.46
N GLU A 717 8.08 49.99 -7.20
CA GLU A 717 7.76 48.82 -6.39
C GLU A 717 7.09 47.74 -7.24
N LYS A 718 7.26 46.48 -6.87
CA LYS A 718 6.68 45.38 -7.65
C LYS A 718 5.17 45.53 -7.72
N ILE A 719 4.62 45.53 -8.93
CA ILE A 719 3.17 45.43 -9.13
C ILE A 719 2.75 43.99 -8.89
N VAL A 720 1.84 43.77 -7.94
CA VAL A 720 1.36 42.43 -7.55
C VAL A 720 0.12 42.07 -8.36
N GLY A 721 -0.78 43.02 -8.58
CA GLY A 721 -2.00 42.78 -9.33
C GLY A 721 -2.83 44.04 -9.55
N LEU A 722 -3.81 43.90 -10.43
CA LEU A 722 -4.77 44.95 -10.81
C LEU A 722 -6.17 44.34 -10.81
N ALA A 723 -7.13 45.02 -10.21
CA ALA A 723 -8.55 44.71 -10.32
C ALA A 723 -9.28 45.91 -10.95
N THR A 724 -10.12 45.63 -11.94
CA THR A 724 -10.93 46.63 -12.66
C THR A 724 -12.32 46.67 -12.05
N THR A 725 -12.95 47.85 -11.98
CA THR A 725 -14.39 47.93 -11.68
C THR A 725 -15.21 47.92 -12.98
N ASP A 726 -16.53 48.08 -12.84
CA ASP A 726 -17.50 48.31 -13.91
C ASP A 726 -17.32 49.64 -14.66
N SER A 727 -16.43 50.51 -14.17
CA SER A 727 -16.00 51.75 -14.82
C SER A 727 -14.58 51.58 -15.33
N SER A 728 -14.36 51.89 -16.61
CA SER A 728 -13.03 51.87 -17.25
C SER A 728 -12.01 52.75 -16.52
N GLU A 729 -12.48 53.78 -15.81
CA GLU A 729 -11.62 54.77 -15.14
C GLU A 729 -11.08 54.28 -13.79
N ILE A 730 -11.84 53.45 -13.06
CA ILE A 730 -11.51 53.06 -11.68
C ILE A 730 -10.87 51.67 -11.66
N ASN A 731 -9.56 51.63 -11.43
CA ASN A 731 -8.83 50.40 -11.17
C ASN A 731 -8.14 50.45 -9.81
N PHE A 732 -8.08 49.30 -9.15
CA PHE A 732 -7.33 49.10 -7.92
C PHE A 732 -6.04 48.35 -8.21
N LEU A 733 -4.93 49.04 -8.02
CA LEU A 733 -3.58 48.53 -8.18
C LEU A 733 -3.01 48.13 -6.82
N VAL A 734 -2.44 46.93 -6.74
CA VAL A 734 -1.68 46.50 -5.57
C VAL A 734 -0.20 46.48 -5.92
N SER A 735 0.62 47.19 -5.15
CA SER A 735 2.08 47.12 -5.21
C SER A 735 2.68 46.72 -3.87
N GLU A 736 3.88 46.17 -3.90
CA GLU A 736 4.60 45.78 -2.68
C GLU A 736 6.07 46.23 -2.70
N SER A 737 6.54 46.63 -1.53
CA SER A 737 7.95 46.72 -1.17
C SER A 737 8.31 45.61 -0.18
N ALA A 738 9.57 45.55 0.26
CA ALA A 738 10.02 44.54 1.21
C ALA A 738 9.33 44.62 2.59
N GLN A 739 8.68 45.74 2.94
CA GLN A 739 8.12 46.00 4.27
C GLN A 739 6.70 46.54 4.25
N GLU A 740 6.22 47.02 3.10
CA GLU A 740 4.95 47.70 2.96
C GLU A 740 4.22 47.22 1.71
N GLY A 741 2.89 47.23 1.79
CA GLY A 741 1.98 46.95 0.70
C GLY A 741 1.11 48.17 0.47
N HIS A 742 0.88 48.49 -0.79
CA HIS A 742 0.13 49.66 -1.21
C HIS A 742 -1.05 49.24 -2.05
N ILE A 743 -2.20 49.84 -1.78
CA ILE A 743 -3.40 49.73 -2.59
C ILE A 743 -3.68 51.12 -3.13
N LEU A 744 -3.80 51.23 -4.44
CA LEU A 744 -3.91 52.51 -5.13
C LEU A 744 -5.08 52.51 -6.10
N ARG A 745 -5.85 53.59 -6.07
CA ARG A 745 -6.90 53.88 -7.07
C ARG A 745 -6.28 54.64 -8.23
N THR A 746 -6.42 54.14 -9.45
CA THR A 746 -5.65 54.65 -10.61
C THR A 746 -6.10 56.02 -11.12
N ASP A 747 -7.39 56.35 -11.00
CA ASP A 747 -8.00 57.61 -11.46
C ASP A 747 -7.59 58.83 -10.63
N THR A 748 -7.57 58.67 -9.31
CA THR A 748 -7.31 59.74 -8.33
C THR A 748 -5.91 59.70 -7.77
N GLU A 749 -5.18 58.61 -8.01
CA GLU A 749 -3.92 58.28 -7.35
C GLU A 749 -4.02 58.24 -5.82
N GLN A 750 -5.24 58.08 -5.28
CA GLN A 750 -5.44 57.88 -3.86
C GLN A 750 -4.84 56.53 -3.47
N SER A 751 -3.98 56.52 -2.45
CA SER A 751 -3.29 55.31 -1.99
C SER A 751 -3.54 55.06 -0.51
N PHE A 752 -3.65 53.78 -0.14
CA PHE A 752 -3.63 53.31 1.22
C PHE A 752 -2.43 52.39 1.42
N THR A 753 -1.64 52.63 2.48
CA THR A 753 -0.41 51.87 2.79
C THR A 753 -0.60 51.05 4.06
N LEU A 754 -0.15 49.80 4.02
CA LEU A 754 -0.08 48.93 5.19
C LEU A 754 1.34 48.40 5.39
N PRO A 755 1.80 48.21 6.65
CA PRO A 755 3.10 47.63 6.96
C PRO A 755 3.08 46.09 6.85
N VAL A 756 2.46 45.57 5.78
CA VAL A 756 2.37 44.14 5.44
C VAL A 756 2.58 44.01 3.94
N SER A 757 3.26 42.95 3.48
CA SER A 757 3.38 42.67 2.04
C SER A 757 2.10 42.04 1.49
N PHE A 758 1.85 42.20 0.20
CA PHE A 758 0.71 41.60 -0.49
C PHE A 758 1.23 40.62 -1.54
N ASN A 759 1.03 39.32 -1.31
CA ASN A 759 1.34 38.28 -2.30
C ASN A 759 0.06 37.72 -2.95
N SER A 760 -1.02 38.50 -2.94
CA SER A 760 -2.33 38.14 -3.49
C SER A 760 -2.76 39.14 -4.56
N TYR A 761 -3.47 38.64 -5.57
CA TYR A 761 -4.17 39.50 -6.52
C TYR A 761 -5.34 40.19 -5.81
N PRO A 762 -5.57 41.49 -6.05
CA PRO A 762 -6.80 42.14 -5.59
C PRO A 762 -7.99 41.50 -6.31
N VAL A 763 -9.09 41.36 -5.59
CA VAL A 763 -10.41 41.04 -6.19
C VAL A 763 -11.39 42.14 -5.85
N VAL A 764 -12.41 42.30 -6.68
CA VAL A 764 -13.46 43.28 -6.45
C VAL A 764 -14.83 42.64 -6.44
N GLY A 765 -15.73 43.17 -5.63
CA GLY A 765 -17.11 42.72 -5.50
C GLY A 765 -17.88 43.65 -4.57
N ASP A 766 -19.19 43.78 -4.78
CA ASP A 766 -20.07 44.57 -3.92
C ASP A 766 -20.39 43.76 -2.64
N LEU A 767 -19.60 43.94 -1.59
CA LEU A 767 -19.71 43.19 -0.33
C LEU A 767 -20.79 43.76 0.58
N ASP A 768 -21.01 45.08 0.54
CA ASP A 768 -21.97 45.76 1.41
C ASP A 768 -23.31 46.13 0.74
N ARG A 769 -23.46 45.77 -0.55
CA ARG A 769 -24.64 45.99 -1.40
C ARG A 769 -24.96 47.47 -1.61
N ASP A 770 -23.94 48.30 -1.75
CA ASP A 770 -24.11 49.73 -2.05
C ASP A 770 -24.17 50.05 -3.57
N GLU A 771 -24.21 49.01 -4.41
CA GLU A 771 -24.14 49.08 -5.88
C GLU A 771 -22.78 49.58 -6.41
N SER A 772 -21.75 49.60 -5.57
CA SER A 772 -20.36 49.88 -5.94
C SER A 772 -19.47 48.69 -5.62
N LEU A 773 -18.42 48.50 -6.40
CA LEU A 773 -17.47 47.43 -6.16
C LEU A 773 -16.44 47.82 -5.08
N ASP A 774 -16.32 46.96 -4.08
CA ASP A 774 -15.29 47.02 -3.03
C ASP A 774 -14.03 46.29 -3.47
N VAL A 775 -12.88 46.63 -2.90
CA VAL A 775 -11.61 45.94 -3.15
C VAL A 775 -11.19 45.08 -1.97
N ILE A 776 -10.87 43.82 -2.24
CA ILE A 776 -10.44 42.84 -1.24
C ILE A 776 -9.02 42.39 -1.54
N VAL A 777 -8.17 42.39 -0.52
CA VAL A 777 -6.77 41.95 -0.62
C VAL A 777 -6.40 41.12 0.61
N VAL A 778 -5.54 40.11 0.41
CA VAL A 778 -5.03 39.28 1.49
C VAL A 778 -3.60 39.67 1.82
N GLY A 779 -3.39 40.09 3.07
CA GLY A 779 -2.10 40.46 3.62
C GLY A 779 -1.22 39.26 3.94
N GLY A 780 0.09 39.45 3.85
CA GLY A 780 1.10 38.47 4.28
C GLY A 780 1.07 38.17 5.79
N ASP A 781 0.29 38.93 6.57
CA ASP A 781 0.01 38.66 7.98
C ASP A 781 -1.14 37.67 8.20
N GLY A 782 -1.71 37.11 7.12
CA GLY A 782 -2.80 36.14 7.18
C GLY A 782 -4.17 36.78 7.41
N ARG A 783 -4.30 38.08 7.16
CA ARG A 783 -5.57 38.80 7.28
C ARG A 783 -6.14 39.16 5.93
N ILE A 784 -7.48 39.14 5.86
CA ILE A 784 -8.24 39.64 4.72
C ILE A 784 -8.61 41.09 5.03
N TYR A 785 -8.40 41.97 4.07
CA TYR A 785 -8.78 43.37 4.14
C TYR A 785 -9.75 43.68 3.01
N ALA A 786 -10.76 44.49 3.30
CA ALA A 786 -11.71 44.97 2.29
C ALA A 786 -11.95 46.47 2.48
N TRP A 787 -11.96 47.20 1.38
CA TRP A 787 -12.22 48.64 1.36
C TRP A 787 -13.30 48.99 0.36
N ASP A 788 -14.07 50.03 0.67
CA ASP A 788 -14.98 50.65 -0.28
C ASP A 788 -14.24 51.32 -1.45
N LYS A 789 -15.00 51.79 -2.44
CA LYS A 789 -14.43 52.46 -3.63
C LYS A 789 -13.63 53.75 -3.31
N GLU A 790 -13.83 54.33 -2.14
CA GLU A 790 -13.10 55.50 -1.62
C GLU A 790 -11.87 55.12 -0.77
N LEU A 791 -11.52 53.83 -0.70
CA LEU A 791 -10.46 53.25 0.11
C LEU A 791 -10.69 53.43 1.63
N ASN A 792 -11.94 53.49 2.08
CA ASN A 792 -12.27 53.34 3.50
C ASN A 792 -12.47 51.86 3.84
N LEU A 793 -11.91 51.43 4.97
CA LEU A 793 -11.99 50.05 5.40
C LEU A 793 -13.44 49.67 5.75
N LEU A 794 -13.95 48.58 5.16
CA LEU A 794 -15.32 48.12 5.40
C LEU A 794 -15.53 47.65 6.84
N PRO A 795 -16.74 47.80 7.41
CA PRO A 795 -17.06 47.29 8.74
C PRO A 795 -16.79 45.78 8.86
N GLY A 796 -16.06 45.39 9.90
CA GLY A 796 -15.72 43.98 10.15
C GLY A 796 -14.35 43.56 9.60
N PHE A 797 -13.70 44.39 8.78
CA PHE A 797 -12.35 44.15 8.28
C PHE A 797 -11.29 44.93 9.09
N PRO A 798 -10.04 44.44 9.16
CA PRO A 798 -9.58 43.16 8.62
C PRO A 798 -10.06 41.94 9.41
N VAL A 799 -10.22 40.82 8.71
CA VAL A 799 -10.59 39.51 9.29
C VAL A 799 -9.36 38.63 9.42
N GLU A 800 -9.18 38.00 10.58
CA GLU A 800 -8.06 37.08 10.86
C GLU A 800 -8.42 35.65 10.46
N THR A 801 -7.56 35.02 9.66
CA THR A 801 -7.79 33.65 9.15
C THR A 801 -6.98 32.57 9.88
N TYR A 802 -6.07 32.97 10.79
CA TYR A 802 -5.10 32.12 11.49
C TYR A 802 -4.17 31.30 10.56
N ALA A 803 -4.14 31.59 9.26
CA ALA A 803 -3.25 30.96 8.29
C ALA A 803 -1.98 31.81 8.10
N SER A 804 -0.83 31.17 7.92
CA SER A 804 0.47 31.85 7.75
C SER A 804 0.79 32.23 6.30
N LYS A 805 0.05 31.68 5.34
CA LYS A 805 0.09 32.01 3.90
C LYS A 805 -1.27 31.70 3.27
N LEU A 806 -1.78 32.62 2.48
CA LEU A 806 -3.04 32.47 1.74
C LEU A 806 -2.81 32.79 0.26
N SER A 807 -3.54 32.10 -0.61
CA SER A 807 -3.65 32.45 -2.03
C SER A 807 -4.58 33.65 -2.21
N SER A 808 -4.66 34.18 -3.43
CA SER A 808 -5.67 35.19 -3.78
C SER A 808 -7.08 34.68 -3.47
N PRO A 809 -7.96 35.55 -2.93
CA PRO A 809 -9.33 35.20 -2.62
C PRO A 809 -10.16 35.01 -3.90
N SER A 810 -11.36 34.44 -3.76
CA SER A 810 -12.38 34.38 -4.81
C SER A 810 -13.71 34.68 -4.15
N LEU A 811 -14.57 35.42 -4.85
CA LEU A 811 -15.86 35.85 -4.33
C LEU A 811 -16.99 35.04 -4.97
N GLY A 812 -17.99 34.66 -4.18
CA GLY A 812 -19.18 34.00 -4.69
C GLY A 812 -20.30 33.93 -3.67
N ASP A 813 -21.54 33.91 -4.16
CA ASP A 813 -22.73 33.59 -3.36
C ASP A 813 -22.85 32.06 -3.26
N ILE A 814 -22.12 31.50 -2.28
CA ILE A 814 -21.96 30.05 -2.09
C ILE A 814 -23.20 29.48 -1.40
N ASP A 815 -23.87 30.26 -0.55
CA ASP A 815 -25.03 29.81 0.20
C ASP A 815 -26.40 30.21 -0.41
N GLY A 816 -26.39 31.06 -1.44
CA GLY A 816 -27.56 31.47 -2.21
C GLY A 816 -28.40 32.54 -1.53
N ASP A 817 -27.84 33.28 -0.55
CA ASP A 817 -28.52 34.37 0.13
C ASP A 817 -28.38 35.74 -0.60
N GLY A 818 -27.57 35.74 -1.67
CA GLY A 818 -27.29 36.88 -2.53
C GLY A 818 -26.14 37.77 -2.06
N HIS A 819 -25.47 37.46 -0.94
CA HIS A 819 -24.24 38.14 -0.53
C HIS A 819 -23.06 37.39 -1.14
N LEU A 820 -21.94 38.11 -1.30
CA LEU A 820 -20.70 37.48 -1.69
C LEU A 820 -19.96 37.07 -0.41
N GLU A 821 -19.67 35.77 -0.28
CA GLU A 821 -18.63 35.25 0.61
C GLU A 821 -17.25 35.41 -0.04
#